data_AF-A0A6J4KDN2-F1
#
_entry.id   AF-A0A6J4KDN2-F1
#
_cell.length_a   1.000
_cell.length_b   1.000
_cell.length_c   1.000
_cell.angle_alpha   90.00
_cell.angle_beta   90.00
_cell.angle_gamma   90.00
#
_symmetry.space_group_name_H-M   'P 1'
#
loop_
_entity.id
_entity.type
_entity.pdbx_description
1 polymer ?
#
loop_
_entity_poly.entity_id
_entity_poly.type
_entity_poly.pdbx_seq_one_letter_code
_entity_poly.pdbx_strand_id
1 'polypeptide(L)'
;FGRELERMYSSAGFPAVLSLLVQDHCKFYLPVEEREGYELFRSFSEAETSRNVSSTAADEGAAAQEAARQLAAVVEDYVKTYPFVKEGIEVYLVECRNALLPGRLVEQLDKRGLGARLSVVVHALDRGAEIFSKVSDWLAQNEKYRGRPAGSYFPRVTLKVLEGPTREAVVGGAEDRDIVILADVLSVGGQIVRSEPTEDAVDGPVKGFVPFPRSRPAPFGSGDRSRRLRLDAPQQPAVVRRFYNAQYASHAQHTVADEEVKPLSLVSSLRGREDLLRQLHERFNWVVCYDAVADRFLLRQALPEEVQVVRYSLGLGAAGRHNLTVSSASRTKEVVVRRLVGRLSEMFPQFPPVELDGLAQLLVEEANELSGDIVLRAAGPGAYLNELIGLVATRRLTEDRYLREMPHALGAWIYLDDHHGWFSGKYPDLVFVAISADNEGNPHVRVEVAEAKCVSAGNFEQEAADAERQVVEGLRRLAPAWAPVQEDEVQYLDAPYWRDQLVRAVAANLSIVGEQQSMWQTFQRALDSGAYGFEISGHAWVFCHDGRGSVPEGSDHLEEAAGLPAGIDMGHTVVRHLFPQDGLHAVLRETGRTGPTPPGPATYAPGPARDSGRLMERKPEPPDRTDGSEELPVQERANQLRPRAGS
;
A
#
# COMPACT_ATOMS: atom_id res chain seq x y z
N PHE A 1 -3.52 -19.96 6.40
CA PHE A 1 -2.24 -20.02 7.12
C PHE A 1 -1.28 -21.06 6.54
N GLY A 2 -1.62 -22.36 6.46
CA GLY A 2 -0.71 -23.38 5.89
C GLY A 2 -0.12 -23.04 4.52
N ARG A 3 -0.93 -22.53 3.58
CA ARG A 3 -0.46 -22.04 2.27
C ARG A 3 0.58 -20.90 2.35
N GLU A 4 0.45 -19.99 3.32
CA GLU A 4 1.42 -18.91 3.50
C GLU A 4 2.74 -19.46 4.03
N LEU A 5 2.71 -20.49 4.89
CA LEU A 5 3.91 -21.16 5.36
C LEU A 5 4.59 -21.98 4.27
N GLU A 6 3.85 -22.80 3.52
CA GLU A 6 4.41 -23.53 2.37
C GLU A 6 5.11 -22.59 1.41
N ARG A 7 4.47 -21.45 1.11
CA ARG A 7 5.03 -20.44 0.24
C ARG A 7 6.22 -19.71 0.86
N MET A 8 6.14 -19.35 2.13
CA MET A 8 7.25 -18.72 2.85
C MET A 8 8.51 -19.58 2.74
N TYR A 9 8.36 -20.92 2.86
CA TYR A 9 9.45 -21.89 2.82
C TYR A 9 9.73 -22.51 1.43
N SER A 10 9.12 -22.00 0.38
CA SER A 10 9.37 -22.42 -1.00
C SER A 10 10.56 -21.68 -1.62
N SER A 11 10.99 -22.11 -2.82
CA SER A 11 11.93 -21.36 -3.65
C SER A 11 11.31 -20.12 -4.30
N ALA A 12 9.99 -19.90 -4.12
CA ALA A 12 9.19 -18.90 -4.83
C ALA A 12 9.90 -17.54 -4.87
N GLY A 13 10.33 -17.11 -6.05
CA GLY A 13 10.95 -15.80 -6.24
C GLY A 13 12.39 -15.67 -5.72
N PHE A 14 13.10 -16.77 -5.46
CA PHE A 14 14.53 -16.78 -5.15
C PHE A 14 15.33 -17.55 -6.22
N PRO A 15 16.44 -16.98 -6.77
CA PRO A 15 16.90 -15.62 -6.57
C PRO A 15 15.93 -14.59 -7.16
N ALA A 16 15.92 -13.38 -6.60
CA ALA A 16 14.91 -12.38 -6.96
C ALA A 16 15.15 -11.73 -8.33
N VAL A 17 16.36 -11.84 -8.87
CA VAL A 17 16.74 -11.30 -10.18
C VAL A 17 17.95 -12.05 -10.74
N LEU A 18 17.98 -12.21 -12.05
CA LEU A 18 19.14 -12.70 -12.82
C LEU A 18 19.54 -11.67 -13.87
N SER A 19 20.84 -11.57 -14.16
CA SER A 19 21.37 -10.84 -15.30
C SER A 19 22.00 -11.83 -16.28
N LEU A 20 21.46 -11.91 -17.50
CA LEU A 20 21.96 -12.79 -18.54
C LEU A 20 22.36 -11.98 -19.78
N LEU A 21 23.50 -12.35 -20.38
CA LEU A 21 23.96 -11.81 -21.65
C LEU A 21 23.15 -12.41 -22.80
N VAL A 22 22.45 -11.58 -23.55
CA VAL A 22 21.68 -11.99 -24.73
C VAL A 22 22.01 -11.05 -25.88
N GLN A 23 22.56 -11.59 -26.97
CA GLN A 23 22.87 -10.82 -28.19
C GLN A 23 23.63 -9.52 -27.89
N ASP A 24 24.74 -9.65 -27.16
CA ASP A 24 25.67 -8.58 -26.77
C ASP A 24 25.15 -7.53 -25.76
N HIS A 25 23.95 -7.73 -25.21
CA HIS A 25 23.42 -6.89 -24.13
C HIS A 25 23.01 -7.72 -22.92
N CYS A 26 23.43 -7.30 -21.72
CA CYS A 26 22.95 -7.91 -20.48
C CYS A 26 21.56 -7.36 -20.15
N LYS A 27 20.62 -8.28 -19.87
CA LYS A 27 19.26 -7.95 -19.47
C LYS A 27 18.94 -8.57 -18.13
N PHE A 28 18.13 -7.87 -17.33
CA PHE A 28 17.57 -8.44 -16.13
C PHE A 28 16.36 -9.34 -16.44
N TYR A 29 16.27 -10.43 -15.68
CA TYR A 29 15.18 -11.39 -15.70
C TYR A 29 14.62 -11.49 -14.28
N LEU A 30 13.30 -11.56 -14.18
CA LEU A 30 12.60 -11.70 -12.91
C LEU A 30 11.92 -13.07 -12.85
N PRO A 31 11.86 -13.68 -11.66
CA PRO A 31 11.12 -14.92 -11.48
C PRO A 31 9.62 -14.61 -11.60
N VAL A 32 8.91 -15.40 -12.40
CA VAL A 32 7.48 -15.20 -12.68
C VAL A 32 6.60 -16.37 -12.22
N GLU A 33 7.17 -17.56 -12.09
CA GLU A 33 6.43 -18.79 -11.77
C GLU A 33 7.35 -19.78 -11.04
N GLU A 34 6.87 -20.34 -9.94
CA GLU A 34 7.53 -21.42 -9.20
C GLU A 34 6.78 -22.72 -9.43
N ARG A 35 7.51 -23.80 -9.69
CA ARG A 35 6.94 -25.14 -9.78
C ARG A 35 7.92 -26.20 -9.27
N GLU A 36 7.52 -26.91 -8.22
CA GLU A 36 8.27 -28.05 -7.66
C GLU A 36 9.74 -27.70 -7.31
N GLY A 37 9.98 -26.48 -6.83
CA GLY A 37 11.30 -25.96 -6.47
C GLY A 37 12.06 -25.30 -7.63
N TYR A 38 11.46 -25.18 -8.81
CA TYR A 38 12.07 -24.54 -9.98
C TYR A 38 11.42 -23.18 -10.26
N GLU A 39 12.25 -22.19 -10.57
CA GLU A 39 11.82 -20.84 -10.95
C GLU A 39 11.92 -20.63 -12.46
N LEU A 40 10.81 -20.21 -13.07
CA LEU A 40 10.80 -19.68 -14.43
C LEU A 40 11.17 -18.19 -14.39
N PHE A 41 12.26 -17.84 -15.07
CA PHE A 41 12.68 -16.46 -15.26
C PHE A 41 12.29 -15.97 -16.66
N ARG A 42 11.69 -14.79 -16.74
CA ARG A 42 11.39 -14.11 -18.01
C ARG A 42 12.07 -12.76 -18.06
N SER A 43 12.39 -12.28 -19.27
CA SER A 43 13.02 -10.98 -19.42
C SER A 43 12.11 -9.91 -18.83
N PHE A 44 12.66 -8.81 -18.34
CA PHE A 44 11.87 -7.81 -17.64
C PHE A 44 10.58 -7.37 -18.37
N SER A 45 10.68 -7.07 -19.67
CA SER A 45 9.53 -6.72 -20.51
C SER A 45 8.52 -7.86 -20.65
N GLU A 46 8.99 -9.10 -20.80
CA GLU A 46 8.12 -10.25 -20.86
C GLU A 46 7.48 -10.52 -19.51
N ALA A 47 8.22 -10.36 -18.41
CA ALA A 47 7.75 -10.51 -17.04
C ALA A 47 6.65 -9.50 -16.68
N GLU A 48 6.73 -8.26 -17.17
CA GLU A 48 5.65 -7.27 -17.06
C GLU A 48 4.41 -7.70 -17.85
N THR A 49 4.57 -8.38 -18.99
CA THR A 49 3.45 -8.89 -19.80
C THR A 49 2.92 -10.26 -19.37
N SER A 50 3.75 -11.07 -18.71
CA SER A 50 3.49 -12.48 -18.44
C SER A 50 3.01 -12.76 -17.03
N ARG A 51 2.85 -11.74 -16.17
CA ARG A 51 2.28 -11.90 -14.82
C ARG A 51 0.87 -12.52 -14.80
N ASN A 52 0.26 -12.69 -15.97
CA ASN A 52 -0.96 -13.48 -16.19
C ASN A 52 -0.86 -14.52 -17.33
N VAL A 53 0.29 -14.68 -17.99
CA VAL A 53 0.48 -15.67 -19.07
C VAL A 53 1.39 -16.78 -18.57
N SER A 54 0.83 -17.59 -17.69
CA SER A 54 1.45 -18.85 -17.27
C SER A 54 1.59 -19.76 -18.49
N SER A 55 2.70 -20.47 -18.59
CA SER A 55 2.91 -21.45 -19.67
C SER A 55 2.08 -22.73 -19.50
N THR A 56 1.20 -22.80 -18.49
CA THR A 56 0.17 -23.84 -18.33
C THR A 56 -1.22 -23.27 -18.03
N ALA A 57 -2.29 -23.94 -18.48
CA ALA A 57 -3.66 -23.50 -18.21
C ALA A 57 -4.06 -23.55 -16.73
N ALA A 58 -3.32 -24.29 -15.88
CA ALA A 58 -3.64 -24.48 -14.47
C ALA A 58 -3.26 -23.25 -13.62
N ASP A 59 -2.05 -22.71 -13.81
CA ASP A 59 -1.55 -21.60 -13.00
C ASP A 59 -2.17 -20.26 -13.41
N GLU A 60 -2.51 -20.08 -14.69
CA GLU A 60 -3.37 -18.96 -15.15
C GLU A 60 -4.71 -18.96 -14.42
N GLY A 61 -5.26 -20.15 -14.19
CA GLY A 61 -6.50 -20.35 -13.44
C GLY A 61 -6.35 -20.00 -11.96
N ALA A 62 -5.24 -20.38 -11.32
CA ALA A 62 -4.97 -20.07 -9.91
C ALA A 62 -4.76 -18.56 -9.69
N ALA A 63 -3.98 -17.90 -10.55
CA ALA A 63 -3.78 -16.45 -10.51
C ALA A 63 -5.09 -15.68 -10.71
N ALA A 64 -5.87 -16.04 -11.74
CA ALA A 64 -7.20 -15.47 -11.98
C ALA A 64 -8.14 -15.67 -10.78
N GLN A 65 -8.07 -16.83 -10.14
CA GLN A 65 -8.90 -17.18 -8.99
C GLN A 65 -8.54 -16.35 -7.75
N GLU A 66 -7.27 -16.10 -7.48
CA GLU A 66 -6.86 -15.24 -6.37
C GLU A 66 -7.18 -13.77 -6.64
N ALA A 67 -6.89 -13.25 -7.84
CA ALA A 67 -7.28 -11.90 -8.23
C ALA A 67 -8.80 -11.69 -8.13
N ALA A 68 -9.59 -12.63 -8.66
CA ALA A 68 -11.06 -12.60 -8.56
C ALA A 68 -11.55 -12.59 -7.11
N ARG A 69 -10.89 -13.32 -6.19
CA ARG A 69 -11.27 -13.36 -4.76
C ARG A 69 -11.13 -11.99 -4.11
N GLN A 70 -10.03 -11.29 -4.40
CA GLN A 70 -9.74 -9.95 -3.89
C GLN A 70 -10.67 -8.90 -4.51
N LEU A 71 -10.81 -8.91 -5.83
CA LEU A 71 -11.68 -7.97 -6.56
C LEU A 71 -13.16 -8.15 -6.19
N ALA A 72 -13.60 -9.39 -5.97
CA ALA A 72 -14.98 -9.65 -5.54
C ALA A 72 -15.28 -9.07 -4.15
N ALA A 73 -14.29 -9.01 -3.25
CA ALA A 73 -14.43 -8.35 -1.95
C ALA A 73 -14.68 -6.85 -2.13
N VAL A 74 -13.91 -6.20 -3.02
CA VAL A 74 -14.06 -4.77 -3.31
C VAL A 74 -15.44 -4.44 -3.88
N VAL A 75 -15.93 -5.25 -4.82
CA VAL A 75 -17.28 -5.06 -5.39
C VAL A 75 -18.37 -5.25 -4.32
N GLU A 76 -18.19 -6.21 -3.40
CA GLU A 76 -19.10 -6.39 -2.26
C GLU A 76 -19.10 -5.17 -1.34
N ASP A 77 -17.91 -4.64 -1.03
CA ASP A 77 -17.75 -3.43 -0.22
C ASP A 77 -18.42 -2.23 -0.91
N TYR A 78 -18.24 -2.04 -2.22
CA TYR A 78 -18.93 -1.01 -3.00
C TYR A 78 -20.46 -1.10 -2.89
N VAL A 79 -21.02 -2.32 -3.02
CA VAL A 79 -22.46 -2.54 -2.92
C VAL A 79 -22.98 -2.31 -1.49
N LYS A 80 -22.16 -2.58 -0.46
CA LYS A 80 -22.50 -2.25 0.93
C LYS A 80 -22.52 -0.73 1.15
N THR A 81 -21.56 -0.02 0.57
CA THR A 81 -21.48 1.45 0.64
C THR A 81 -22.58 2.13 -0.15
N TYR A 82 -22.94 1.60 -1.33
CA TYR A 82 -23.95 2.14 -2.23
C TYR A 82 -25.07 1.12 -2.52
N PRO A 83 -25.98 0.82 -1.57
CA PRO A 83 -26.97 -0.26 -1.73
C PRO A 83 -27.91 -0.14 -2.94
N PHE A 84 -28.10 1.08 -3.47
CA PHE A 84 -28.96 1.33 -4.62
C PHE A 84 -28.43 0.72 -5.93
N VAL A 85 -27.13 0.45 -6.04
CA VAL A 85 -26.51 -0.13 -7.25
C VAL A 85 -26.85 -1.62 -7.44
N LYS A 86 -27.51 -2.26 -6.47
CA LYS A 86 -27.93 -3.68 -6.56
C LYS A 86 -28.83 -3.98 -7.76
N GLU A 87 -29.56 -2.98 -8.24
CA GLU A 87 -30.45 -3.10 -9.41
C GLU A 87 -29.67 -3.19 -10.75
N GLY A 88 -28.38 -2.87 -10.76
CA GLY A 88 -27.56 -2.92 -11.96
C GLY A 88 -26.19 -2.27 -11.74
N ILE A 89 -25.24 -3.03 -11.20
CA ILE A 89 -23.86 -2.57 -11.02
C ILE A 89 -23.03 -2.80 -12.30
N GLU A 90 -22.25 -1.79 -12.69
CA GLU A 90 -21.34 -1.88 -13.83
C GLU A 90 -19.86 -2.01 -13.41
N VAL A 91 -19.19 -3.08 -13.85
CA VAL A 91 -17.77 -3.33 -13.56
C VAL A 91 -16.98 -3.40 -14.86
N TYR A 92 -15.99 -2.53 -15.02
CA TYR A 92 -15.11 -2.51 -16.20
C TYR A 92 -13.78 -3.18 -15.87
N LEU A 93 -13.39 -4.19 -16.64
CA LEU A 93 -12.04 -4.77 -16.60
C LEU A 93 -11.24 -4.16 -17.75
N VAL A 94 -10.33 -3.24 -17.44
CA VAL A 94 -9.60 -2.46 -18.45
C VAL A 94 -8.31 -3.13 -18.83
N GLU A 95 -8.08 -3.24 -20.15
CA GLU A 95 -6.87 -3.88 -20.71
C GLU A 95 -6.67 -5.28 -20.12
N CYS A 96 -7.77 -6.03 -20.02
CA CYS A 96 -7.82 -7.33 -19.38
C CYS A 96 -6.92 -8.33 -20.13
N ARG A 97 -5.91 -8.85 -19.44
CA ARG A 97 -4.93 -9.79 -20.02
C ARG A 97 -5.25 -11.25 -19.76
N ASN A 98 -5.93 -11.51 -18.64
CA ASN A 98 -6.30 -12.86 -18.23
C ASN A 98 -7.75 -13.14 -18.65
N ALA A 99 -7.93 -13.94 -19.70
CA ALA A 99 -9.25 -14.26 -20.24
C ALA A 99 -10.15 -15.08 -19.28
N LEU A 100 -9.58 -15.68 -18.21
CA LEU A 100 -10.34 -16.40 -17.18
C LEU A 100 -10.86 -15.48 -16.08
N LEU A 101 -10.24 -14.31 -15.86
CA LEU A 101 -10.60 -13.37 -14.79
C LEU A 101 -12.08 -12.95 -14.79
N PRO A 102 -12.71 -12.60 -15.93
CA PRO A 102 -14.11 -12.17 -15.94
C PRO A 102 -15.06 -13.23 -15.39
N GLY A 103 -14.92 -14.48 -15.84
CA GLY A 103 -15.74 -15.60 -15.38
C GLY A 103 -15.50 -15.91 -13.90
N ARG A 104 -14.22 -15.95 -13.47
CA ARG A 104 -13.85 -16.17 -12.06
C ARG A 104 -14.41 -15.08 -11.14
N LEU A 105 -14.40 -13.82 -11.57
CA LEU A 105 -14.99 -12.72 -10.81
C LEU A 105 -16.49 -12.95 -10.58
N VAL A 106 -17.24 -13.29 -11.63
CA VAL A 106 -18.67 -13.61 -11.51
C VAL A 106 -18.91 -14.77 -10.54
N GLU A 107 -18.14 -15.86 -10.65
CA GLU A 107 -18.25 -17.00 -9.73
C GLU A 107 -18.02 -16.60 -8.27
N GLN A 108 -17.04 -15.74 -8.00
CA GLN A 108 -16.74 -15.29 -6.63
C GLN A 108 -17.83 -14.37 -6.07
N LEU A 109 -18.40 -13.48 -6.90
CA LEU A 109 -19.50 -12.62 -6.49
C LEU A 109 -20.78 -13.42 -6.18
N ASP A 110 -21.06 -14.46 -6.97
CA ASP A 110 -22.17 -15.39 -6.74
C ASP A 110 -21.97 -16.19 -5.45
N LYS A 111 -20.75 -16.70 -5.20
CA LYS A 111 -20.39 -17.40 -3.94
C LYS A 111 -20.57 -16.53 -2.70
N ARG A 112 -20.30 -15.22 -2.82
CA ARG A 112 -20.52 -14.23 -1.75
C ARG A 112 -21.99 -13.85 -1.58
N GLY A 113 -22.88 -14.31 -2.46
CA GLY A 113 -24.30 -14.06 -2.35
C GLY A 113 -24.68 -12.60 -2.62
N LEU A 114 -23.93 -11.87 -3.46
CA LEU A 114 -24.14 -10.44 -3.72
C LEU A 114 -25.59 -10.12 -4.09
N GLY A 115 -26.25 -11.02 -4.84
CA GLY A 115 -27.66 -10.92 -5.21
C GLY A 115 -27.99 -9.76 -6.16
N ALA A 116 -27.00 -8.96 -6.57
CA ALA A 116 -27.13 -7.82 -7.46
C ALA A 116 -27.18 -8.25 -8.94
N ARG A 117 -27.80 -7.41 -9.78
CA ARG A 117 -27.67 -7.51 -11.23
C ARG A 117 -26.33 -6.93 -11.65
N LEU A 118 -25.53 -7.71 -12.37
CA LEU A 118 -24.14 -7.42 -12.68
C LEU A 118 -23.93 -7.27 -14.19
N SER A 119 -23.30 -6.18 -14.60
CA SER A 119 -22.81 -5.96 -15.96
C SER A 119 -21.29 -5.85 -15.91
N VAL A 120 -20.57 -6.81 -16.48
CA VAL A 120 -19.11 -6.76 -16.60
C VAL A 120 -18.73 -6.44 -18.05
N VAL A 121 -17.98 -5.37 -18.23
CA VAL A 121 -17.43 -4.96 -19.51
C VAL A 121 -15.94 -5.25 -19.52
N VAL A 122 -15.51 -6.15 -20.40
CA VAL A 122 -14.11 -6.58 -20.52
C VAL A 122 -13.49 -5.88 -21.72
N HIS A 123 -12.54 -4.99 -21.46
CA HIS A 123 -11.84 -4.23 -22.48
C HIS A 123 -10.47 -4.83 -22.76
N ALA A 124 -10.10 -4.98 -24.03
CA ALA A 124 -8.76 -5.34 -24.49
C ALA A 124 -8.29 -4.41 -25.61
N LEU A 125 -6.97 -4.24 -25.73
CA LEU A 125 -6.40 -3.41 -26.79
C LEU A 125 -6.45 -4.11 -28.15
N ASP A 126 -6.08 -5.40 -28.20
CA ASP A 126 -5.83 -6.16 -29.44
C ASP A 126 -6.18 -7.67 -29.34
N ARG A 127 -6.79 -8.11 -28.24
CA ARG A 127 -7.12 -9.53 -27.96
C ARG A 127 -8.60 -9.78 -27.66
N GLY A 128 -9.49 -8.89 -28.10
CA GLY A 128 -10.92 -8.96 -27.83
C GLY A 128 -11.55 -10.25 -28.35
N ALA A 129 -11.16 -10.73 -29.54
CA ALA A 129 -11.69 -11.98 -30.09
C ALA A 129 -11.39 -13.21 -29.23
N GLU A 130 -10.17 -13.32 -28.70
CA GLU A 130 -9.76 -14.43 -27.83
C GLU A 130 -10.53 -14.42 -26.51
N ILE A 131 -10.58 -13.24 -25.87
CA ILE A 131 -11.32 -13.05 -24.61
C ILE A 131 -12.81 -13.35 -24.83
N PHE A 132 -13.39 -12.87 -25.93
CA PHE A 132 -14.77 -13.14 -26.29
C PHE A 132 -15.06 -14.64 -26.44
N SER A 133 -14.16 -15.39 -27.09
CA SER A 133 -14.28 -16.85 -27.18
C SER A 133 -14.29 -17.49 -25.80
N LYS A 134 -13.32 -17.16 -24.93
CA LYS A 134 -13.21 -17.72 -23.57
C LYS A 134 -14.41 -17.38 -22.68
N VAL A 135 -14.88 -16.13 -22.75
CA VAL A 135 -16.08 -15.67 -22.05
C VAL A 135 -17.32 -16.42 -22.53
N SER A 136 -17.44 -16.63 -23.86
CA SER A 136 -18.56 -17.36 -24.45
C SER A 136 -18.57 -18.83 -24.04
N ASP A 137 -17.41 -19.48 -24.05
CA ASP A 137 -17.22 -20.86 -23.60
C ASP A 137 -17.58 -21.00 -22.12
N TRP A 138 -17.11 -20.08 -21.27
CA TRP A 138 -17.42 -20.06 -19.85
C TRP A 138 -18.93 -19.87 -19.60
N LEU A 139 -19.59 -18.96 -20.34
CA LEU A 139 -21.04 -18.76 -20.27
C LEU A 139 -21.82 -20.00 -20.72
N ALA A 140 -21.32 -20.76 -21.70
CA ALA A 140 -21.94 -22.01 -22.14
C ALA A 140 -21.85 -23.10 -21.06
N GLN A 141 -20.73 -23.16 -20.33
CA GLN A 141 -20.53 -24.09 -19.22
C GLN A 141 -21.31 -23.70 -17.96
N ASN A 142 -21.73 -22.43 -17.84
CA ASN A 142 -22.42 -21.90 -16.67
C ASN A 142 -23.81 -21.34 -17.02
N GLU A 143 -24.70 -22.19 -17.51
CA GLU A 143 -26.05 -21.81 -17.98
C GLU A 143 -26.89 -21.04 -16.95
N LYS A 144 -26.65 -21.24 -15.65
CA LYS A 144 -27.33 -20.51 -14.56
C LYS A 144 -27.22 -18.98 -14.69
N TYR A 145 -26.16 -18.47 -15.32
CA TYR A 145 -25.96 -17.02 -15.52
C TYR A 145 -26.62 -16.49 -16.80
N ARG A 146 -27.00 -17.37 -17.74
CA ARG A 146 -27.76 -17.01 -18.96
C ARG A 146 -29.26 -16.85 -18.69
N GLY A 147 -29.77 -17.53 -17.67
CA GLY A 147 -31.18 -17.53 -17.30
C GLY A 147 -31.73 -16.13 -17.02
N ARG A 148 -32.91 -15.83 -17.58
CA ARG A 148 -33.64 -14.60 -17.27
C ARG A 148 -34.60 -14.86 -16.11
N PRO A 149 -34.54 -14.06 -15.03
CA PRO A 149 -35.58 -14.09 -14.01
C PRO A 149 -36.95 -13.78 -14.62
N ALA A 150 -38.02 -14.40 -14.09
CA ALA A 150 -39.38 -14.10 -14.53
C ALA A 150 -39.68 -12.60 -14.39
N GLY A 151 -40.13 -11.96 -15.47
CA GLY A 151 -40.42 -10.52 -15.50
C GLY A 151 -39.22 -9.60 -15.82
N SER A 152 -38.01 -10.13 -16.05
CA SER A 152 -36.85 -9.34 -16.47
C SER A 152 -36.54 -9.49 -17.97
N TYR A 153 -36.24 -8.37 -18.63
CA TYR A 153 -35.79 -8.36 -20.03
C TYR A 153 -34.35 -8.87 -20.22
N PHE A 154 -33.54 -8.83 -19.15
CA PHE A 154 -32.11 -9.14 -19.19
C PHE A 154 -31.72 -10.20 -18.15
N PRO A 155 -30.64 -10.96 -18.38
CA PRO A 155 -30.09 -11.89 -17.39
C PRO A 155 -29.52 -11.13 -16.17
N ARG A 156 -29.35 -11.84 -15.05
CA ARG A 156 -28.72 -11.28 -13.84
C ARG A 156 -27.26 -10.91 -14.06
N VAL A 157 -26.57 -11.61 -14.94
CA VAL A 157 -25.18 -11.33 -15.31
C VAL A 157 -25.11 -11.07 -16.80
N THR A 158 -24.48 -9.95 -17.18
CA THR A 158 -24.15 -9.63 -18.56
C THR A 158 -22.64 -9.49 -18.68
N LEU A 159 -22.02 -10.20 -19.62
CA LEU A 159 -20.60 -10.05 -19.97
C LEU A 159 -20.52 -9.45 -21.38
N LYS A 160 -19.82 -8.33 -21.53
CA LYS A 160 -19.54 -7.68 -22.82
C LYS A 160 -18.04 -7.63 -23.04
N VAL A 161 -17.59 -7.79 -24.29
CA VAL A 161 -16.19 -7.62 -24.65
C VAL A 161 -16.05 -6.46 -25.62
N LEU A 162 -15.13 -5.55 -25.33
CA LEU A 162 -14.80 -4.39 -26.16
C LEU A 162 -13.32 -4.48 -26.57
N GLU A 163 -13.04 -4.15 -27.83
CA GLU A 163 -11.69 -4.05 -28.35
C GLU A 163 -11.45 -2.64 -28.88
N GLY A 164 -10.29 -2.05 -28.55
CA GLY A 164 -9.86 -0.77 -29.09
C GLY A 164 -8.98 0.04 -28.12
N PRO A 165 -8.68 1.30 -28.45
CA PRO A 165 -7.93 2.18 -27.56
C PRO A 165 -8.72 2.50 -26.28
N THR A 166 -8.07 2.43 -25.11
CA THR A 166 -8.69 2.64 -23.79
C THR A 166 -9.48 3.96 -23.70
N ARG A 167 -8.95 5.04 -24.28
CA ARG A 167 -9.60 6.36 -24.24
C ARG A 167 -10.95 6.38 -24.95
N GLU A 168 -11.08 5.66 -26.06
CA GLU A 168 -12.30 5.64 -26.87
C GLU A 168 -13.30 4.62 -26.34
N ALA A 169 -12.83 3.41 -26.01
CA ALA A 169 -13.68 2.29 -25.60
C ALA A 169 -14.13 2.36 -24.13
N VAL A 170 -13.33 2.94 -23.25
CA VAL A 170 -13.59 2.95 -21.79
C VAL A 170 -13.92 4.35 -21.30
N VAL A 171 -13.10 5.36 -21.63
CA VAL A 171 -13.28 6.74 -21.14
C VAL A 171 -14.31 7.51 -21.98
N GLY A 172 -14.62 7.03 -23.19
CA GLY A 172 -15.61 7.63 -24.08
C GLY A 172 -17.02 7.59 -23.50
N GLY A 173 -17.71 8.74 -23.52
CA GLY A 173 -19.07 8.91 -23.02
C GLY A 173 -19.20 10.07 -22.03
N ALA A 174 -20.45 10.39 -21.67
CA ALA A 174 -20.77 11.46 -20.70
C ALA A 174 -21.33 10.93 -19.37
N GLU A 175 -21.54 9.61 -19.26
CA GLU A 175 -22.17 8.99 -18.10
C GLU A 175 -21.13 8.56 -17.06
N ASP A 176 -21.42 8.85 -15.79
CA ASP A 176 -20.67 8.32 -14.64
C ASP A 176 -20.98 6.83 -14.46
N ARG A 177 -19.96 6.05 -14.14
CA ARG A 177 -20.02 4.58 -14.00
C ARG A 177 -19.57 4.14 -12.61
N ASP A 178 -19.86 2.90 -12.24
CA ASP A 178 -19.59 2.41 -10.88
C ASP A 178 -18.11 2.09 -10.65
N ILE A 179 -17.61 0.98 -11.22
CA ILE A 179 -16.28 0.45 -10.91
C ILE A 179 -15.47 0.22 -12.18
N VAL A 180 -14.22 0.65 -12.16
CA VAL A 180 -13.19 0.23 -13.11
C VAL A 180 -12.06 -0.50 -12.41
N ILE A 181 -11.58 -1.58 -13.01
CA ILE A 181 -10.53 -2.45 -12.49
C ILE A 181 -9.38 -2.50 -13.49
N LEU A 182 -8.19 -2.17 -13.00
CA LEU A 182 -6.91 -2.30 -13.68
C LEU A 182 -6.15 -3.47 -13.03
N ALA A 183 -6.16 -4.63 -13.69
CA ALA A 183 -5.40 -5.80 -13.26
C ALA A 183 -4.13 -5.93 -14.12
N ASP A 184 -2.96 -5.72 -13.52
CA ASP A 184 -1.65 -5.76 -14.19
C ASP A 184 -1.51 -4.81 -15.40
N VAL A 185 -2.14 -3.64 -15.30
CA VAL A 185 -2.08 -2.58 -16.34
C VAL A 185 -0.98 -1.58 -16.04
N LEU A 186 -0.82 -1.19 -14.78
CA LEU A 186 0.11 -0.13 -14.35
C LEU A 186 1.56 -0.62 -14.31
N SER A 187 1.76 -1.90 -14.02
CA SER A 187 3.07 -2.54 -13.98
C SER A 187 3.78 -2.55 -15.33
N VAL A 188 3.07 -2.42 -16.42
CA VAL A 188 3.61 -2.50 -17.78
C VAL A 188 4.35 -1.21 -18.13
N GLY A 189 5.68 -1.29 -18.29
CA GLY A 189 6.53 -0.13 -18.46
C GLY A 189 6.57 0.80 -17.23
N GLY A 190 5.98 0.38 -16.11
CA GLY A 190 5.92 1.13 -14.86
C GLY A 190 7.03 0.74 -13.88
N GLN A 191 7.88 -0.22 -14.24
CA GLN A 191 8.93 -0.73 -13.36
C GLN A 191 10.29 -0.75 -14.05
N ILE A 192 11.35 -0.79 -13.25
CA ILE A 192 12.73 -0.95 -13.72
C ILE A 192 13.60 -1.50 -12.58
N VAL A 193 14.48 -2.44 -12.86
CA VAL A 193 15.53 -2.85 -11.91
C VAL A 193 16.67 -1.82 -11.94
N ARG A 194 17.07 -1.32 -10.77
CA ARG A 194 18.20 -0.41 -10.59
C ARG A 194 19.10 -0.88 -9.46
N SER A 195 20.37 -0.50 -9.54
CA SER A 195 21.29 -0.59 -8.40
C SER A 195 21.16 0.63 -7.50
N GLU A 196 21.31 0.42 -6.20
CA GLU A 196 21.42 1.49 -5.20
C GLU A 196 22.88 1.92 -4.98
N PRO A 197 23.14 3.03 -4.25
CA PRO A 197 24.49 3.37 -3.83
C PRO A 197 25.16 2.20 -3.10
N THR A 198 26.48 2.11 -3.25
CA THR A 198 27.29 1.07 -2.60
C THR A 198 27.09 1.10 -1.09
N GLU A 199 26.87 -0.07 -0.49
CA GLU A 199 26.85 -0.27 0.96
C GLU A 199 28.08 -1.10 1.38
N ASP A 200 28.49 -0.98 2.65
CA ASP A 200 29.53 -1.84 3.22
C ASP A 200 28.99 -3.25 3.48
N ALA A 201 29.79 -4.27 3.18
CA ALA A 201 29.39 -5.66 3.38
C ALA A 201 29.28 -6.03 4.87
N VAL A 202 28.10 -6.54 5.26
CA VAL A 202 27.88 -7.18 6.57
C VAL A 202 27.36 -8.60 6.33
N ASP A 203 28.29 -9.56 6.23
CA ASP A 203 27.96 -10.95 5.93
C ASP A 203 27.34 -11.67 7.14
N GLY A 204 26.23 -12.37 6.87
CA GLY A 204 25.58 -13.26 7.82
C GLY A 204 26.10 -14.71 7.75
N PRO A 205 25.74 -15.56 8.74
CA PRO A 205 26.10 -16.98 8.72
C PRO A 205 25.37 -17.73 7.60
N VAL A 206 26.06 -18.67 6.94
CA VAL A 206 25.44 -19.58 5.96
C VAL A 206 24.50 -20.57 6.64
N LYS A 207 24.89 -21.09 7.82
CA LYS A 207 24.09 -22.06 8.56
C LYS A 207 22.83 -21.37 9.11
N GLY A 208 21.66 -21.94 8.82
CA GLY A 208 20.38 -21.37 9.22
C GLY A 208 19.90 -20.23 8.31
N PHE A 209 20.69 -19.83 7.30
CA PHE A 209 20.19 -18.94 6.28
C PHE A 209 19.16 -19.68 5.42
N VAL A 210 17.95 -19.14 5.39
CA VAL A 210 16.90 -19.66 4.52
C VAL A 210 16.63 -18.65 3.39
N PRO A 211 16.78 -19.06 2.12
CA PRO A 211 16.72 -18.20 0.95
C PRO A 211 15.26 -17.93 0.54
N PHE A 212 14.47 -17.42 1.47
CA PHE A 212 13.10 -17.04 1.17
C PHE A 212 13.04 -15.80 0.26
N PRO A 213 11.94 -15.57 -0.47
CA PRO A 213 11.72 -14.30 -1.18
C PRO A 213 11.69 -13.12 -0.19
N ARG A 214 12.83 -12.44 -0.04
CA ARG A 214 12.97 -11.25 0.79
C ARG A 214 12.88 -9.97 -0.02
N SER A 215 12.00 -9.94 -1.03
CA SER A 215 11.73 -8.68 -1.70
C SER A 215 11.03 -7.75 -0.70
N ARG A 216 11.69 -6.68 -0.27
CA ARG A 216 11.21 -5.82 0.83
C ARG A 216 10.87 -4.42 0.34
N PRO A 217 9.65 -3.94 0.64
CA PRO A 217 9.31 -2.56 0.34
C PRO A 217 10.19 -1.64 1.18
N ALA A 218 10.74 -0.60 0.55
CA ALA A 218 11.30 0.53 1.25
C ALA A 218 10.17 1.51 1.62
N PRO A 219 10.30 2.29 2.70
CA PRO A 219 9.40 3.39 3.02
C PRO A 219 9.43 4.42 1.90
N PHE A 220 8.40 5.26 1.85
CA PHE A 220 8.29 6.25 0.80
C PHE A 220 9.23 7.42 1.14
N GLY A 221 10.11 7.80 0.22
CA GLY A 221 10.86 9.04 0.38
C GLY A 221 9.90 10.20 0.17
N SER A 222 9.83 11.12 1.13
CA SER A 222 8.92 12.27 1.01
C SER A 222 9.23 13.08 -0.26
N GLY A 223 8.23 13.19 -1.14
CA GLY A 223 8.35 13.85 -2.46
C GLY A 223 8.79 12.94 -3.62
N ASP A 224 9.14 11.67 -3.35
CA ASP A 224 9.54 10.72 -4.39
C ASP A 224 8.41 10.48 -5.40
N ARG A 225 8.79 10.20 -6.65
CA ARG A 225 7.86 9.77 -7.72
C ARG A 225 7.95 8.28 -8.03
N SER A 226 8.61 7.54 -7.16
CA SER A 226 8.85 6.11 -7.33
C SER A 226 8.87 5.39 -5.99
N ARG A 227 8.45 4.13 -5.99
CA ARG A 227 8.57 3.20 -4.86
C ARG A 227 9.65 2.18 -5.14
N ARG A 228 10.35 1.75 -4.10
CA ARG A 228 11.45 0.78 -4.19
C ARG A 228 11.07 -0.50 -3.48
N LEU A 229 11.33 -1.61 -4.13
CA LEU A 229 11.26 -2.96 -3.57
C LEU A 229 12.67 -3.56 -3.70
N ARG A 230 13.42 -3.61 -2.59
CA ARG A 230 14.75 -4.21 -2.56
C ARG A 230 14.62 -5.69 -2.90
N LEU A 231 15.47 -6.21 -3.79
CA LEU A 231 15.44 -7.58 -4.31
C LEU A 231 16.44 -8.50 -3.60
N ASP A 232 17.51 -7.93 -3.02
CA ASP A 232 18.45 -8.62 -2.16
C ASP A 232 18.13 -8.43 -0.67
N ALA A 233 18.55 -9.39 0.15
CA ALA A 233 18.40 -9.29 1.60
C ALA A 233 19.49 -8.38 2.19
N PRO A 234 19.16 -7.43 3.09
CA PRO A 234 20.15 -6.56 3.72
C PRO A 234 21.25 -7.32 4.47
N GLN A 235 20.89 -8.42 5.15
CA GLN A 235 21.85 -9.33 5.77
C GLN A 235 21.76 -10.70 5.11
N GLN A 236 22.87 -11.13 4.50
CA GLN A 236 22.93 -12.38 3.75
C GLN A 236 24.35 -12.98 3.83
N PRO A 237 24.51 -14.29 3.60
CA PRO A 237 25.83 -14.89 3.55
C PRO A 237 26.63 -14.38 2.36
N ALA A 238 27.97 -14.39 2.50
CA ALA A 238 28.90 -13.92 1.47
C ALA A 238 28.63 -14.52 0.08
N VAL A 239 28.24 -15.80 0.00
CA VAL A 239 27.91 -16.46 -1.28
C VAL A 239 26.70 -15.83 -1.98
N VAL A 240 25.68 -15.42 -1.22
CA VAL A 240 24.47 -14.80 -1.77
C VAL A 240 24.74 -13.34 -2.15
N ARG A 241 25.48 -12.61 -1.32
CA ARG A 241 25.95 -11.26 -1.66
C ARG A 241 26.78 -11.25 -2.94
N ARG A 242 27.79 -12.13 -3.04
CA ARG A 242 28.62 -12.29 -4.24
C ARG A 242 27.79 -12.65 -5.46
N PHE A 243 26.77 -13.49 -5.32
CA PHE A 243 25.84 -13.79 -6.40
C PHE A 243 25.13 -12.53 -6.93
N TYR A 244 24.56 -11.69 -6.06
CA TYR A 244 23.89 -10.45 -6.47
C TYR A 244 24.86 -9.40 -7.02
N ASN A 245 26.04 -9.26 -6.42
CA ASN A 245 27.12 -8.44 -6.97
C ASN A 245 27.52 -8.89 -8.37
N ALA A 246 27.56 -10.20 -8.64
CA ALA A 246 27.81 -10.72 -9.99
C ALA A 246 26.68 -10.39 -10.97
N GLN A 247 25.42 -10.40 -10.53
CA GLN A 247 24.28 -9.97 -11.37
C GLN A 247 24.42 -8.49 -11.74
N TYR A 248 24.76 -7.63 -10.77
CA TYR A 248 25.05 -6.23 -11.02
C TYR A 248 26.24 -6.05 -11.95
N ALA A 249 27.38 -6.70 -11.66
CA ALA A 249 28.60 -6.59 -12.44
C ALA A 249 28.39 -6.98 -13.91
N SER A 250 27.65 -8.07 -14.11
CA SER A 250 27.22 -8.54 -15.44
C SER A 250 26.35 -7.49 -16.15
N HIS A 251 25.36 -6.90 -15.48
CA HIS A 251 24.50 -5.90 -16.11
C HIS A 251 25.22 -4.57 -16.38
N ALA A 252 25.94 -4.05 -15.38
CA ALA A 252 26.63 -2.76 -15.43
C ALA A 252 27.95 -2.82 -16.23
N GLN A 253 28.42 -4.02 -16.59
CA GLN A 253 29.73 -4.24 -17.21
C GLN A 253 30.86 -3.60 -16.38
N HIS A 254 30.76 -3.77 -15.05
CA HIS A 254 31.65 -3.13 -14.08
C HIS A 254 32.10 -4.12 -13.00
N THR A 255 33.36 -4.05 -12.58
CA THR A 255 33.88 -4.87 -11.50
C THR A 255 33.40 -4.35 -10.15
N VAL A 256 33.02 -5.25 -9.25
CA VAL A 256 32.63 -4.94 -7.87
C VAL A 256 33.69 -5.51 -6.94
N ALA A 257 34.18 -4.72 -5.99
CA ALA A 257 35.12 -5.21 -4.98
C ALA A 257 34.42 -6.19 -4.01
N ASP A 258 35.18 -7.08 -3.36
CA ASP A 258 34.59 -8.11 -2.50
C ASP A 258 34.01 -7.54 -1.20
N GLU A 259 34.45 -6.35 -0.80
CA GLU A 259 33.96 -5.62 0.38
C GLU A 259 32.71 -4.79 0.09
N GLU A 260 32.38 -4.58 -1.20
CA GLU A 260 31.23 -3.79 -1.62
C GLU A 260 29.94 -4.62 -1.66
N VAL A 261 28.82 -3.97 -1.38
CA VAL A 261 27.47 -4.45 -1.71
C VAL A 261 26.89 -3.53 -2.78
N LYS A 262 26.33 -4.11 -3.84
CA LYS A 262 25.54 -3.38 -4.84
C LYS A 262 24.08 -3.84 -4.72
N PRO A 263 23.26 -3.18 -3.87
CA PRO A 263 21.87 -3.57 -3.71
C PRO A 263 21.13 -3.42 -5.03
N LEU A 264 20.19 -4.32 -5.29
CA LEU A 264 19.34 -4.29 -6.48
C LEU A 264 17.90 -4.06 -6.03
N SER A 265 17.25 -3.06 -6.60
CA SER A 265 15.87 -2.70 -6.27
C SER A 265 15.02 -2.67 -7.53
N LEU A 266 13.80 -3.18 -7.42
CA LEU A 266 12.74 -2.92 -8.37
C LEU A 266 12.13 -1.55 -8.05
N VAL A 267 12.24 -0.63 -8.99
CA VAL A 267 11.73 0.74 -8.87
C VAL A 267 10.45 0.86 -9.67
N SER A 268 9.34 1.14 -8.99
CA SER A 268 8.00 1.31 -9.56
C SER A 268 7.65 2.80 -9.66
N SER A 269 7.01 3.24 -10.74
CA SER A 269 6.53 4.62 -10.93
C SER A 269 5.25 4.65 -11.77
N LEU A 270 4.40 5.65 -11.51
CA LEU A 270 3.19 5.92 -12.30
C LEU A 270 3.41 6.86 -13.48
N ARG A 271 4.68 7.19 -13.80
CA ARG A 271 5.02 8.13 -14.85
C ARG A 271 4.42 7.71 -16.21
N GLY A 272 3.70 8.62 -16.84
CA GLY A 272 3.01 8.40 -18.11
C GLY A 272 1.63 7.74 -17.97
N ARG A 273 1.18 7.45 -16.74
CA ARG A 273 -0.15 6.87 -16.45
C ARG A 273 -1.09 7.84 -15.74
N GLU A 274 -0.60 9.03 -15.36
CA GLU A 274 -1.35 10.02 -14.58
C GLU A 274 -2.62 10.47 -15.33
N ASP A 275 -2.49 10.77 -16.62
CA ASP A 275 -3.63 11.22 -17.43
C ASP A 275 -4.70 10.13 -17.62
N LEU A 276 -4.30 8.87 -17.72
CA LEU A 276 -5.23 7.74 -17.77
C LEU A 276 -5.98 7.63 -16.44
N LEU A 277 -5.24 7.63 -15.33
CA LEU A 277 -5.82 7.52 -14.00
C LEU A 277 -6.76 8.69 -13.71
N ARG A 278 -6.41 9.92 -14.06
CA ARG A 278 -7.30 11.09 -13.95
C ARG A 278 -8.60 10.89 -14.71
N GLN A 279 -8.50 10.53 -16.00
CA GLN A 279 -9.66 10.28 -16.85
C GLN A 279 -10.55 9.15 -16.32
N LEU A 280 -9.97 8.12 -15.68
CA LEU A 280 -10.74 7.07 -15.05
C LEU A 280 -11.48 7.57 -13.79
N HIS A 281 -10.84 8.36 -12.93
CA HIS A 281 -11.50 8.96 -11.76
C HIS A 281 -12.57 10.00 -12.13
N GLU A 282 -12.48 10.62 -13.31
CA GLU A 282 -13.54 11.49 -13.84
C GLU A 282 -14.79 10.73 -14.30
N ARG A 283 -14.65 9.43 -14.65
CA ARG A 283 -15.72 8.62 -15.26
C ARG A 283 -16.25 7.52 -14.36
N PHE A 284 -15.47 7.08 -13.38
CA PHE A 284 -15.80 5.97 -12.50
C PHE A 284 -15.81 6.43 -11.05
N ASN A 285 -16.78 5.94 -10.28
CA ASN A 285 -16.85 6.20 -8.86
C ASN A 285 -15.64 5.57 -8.15
N TRP A 286 -15.36 4.29 -8.41
CA TRP A 286 -14.19 3.58 -7.89
C TRP A 286 -13.24 3.12 -9.01
N VAL A 287 -11.96 3.44 -8.83
CA VAL A 287 -10.84 2.93 -9.61
C VAL A 287 -10.08 1.93 -8.74
N VAL A 288 -10.03 0.68 -9.18
CA VAL A 288 -9.43 -0.43 -8.46
C VAL A 288 -8.20 -0.89 -9.21
N CYS A 289 -7.04 -0.84 -8.58
CA CYS A 289 -5.78 -1.33 -9.14
C CYS A 289 -5.36 -2.59 -8.40
N TYR A 290 -5.28 -3.72 -9.09
CA TYR A 290 -4.66 -4.95 -8.61
C TYR A 290 -3.36 -5.16 -9.40
N ASP A 291 -2.26 -4.64 -8.88
CA ASP A 291 -1.02 -4.47 -9.64
C ASP A 291 0.19 -4.32 -8.70
N ALA A 292 1.40 -4.70 -9.17
CA ALA A 292 2.64 -4.55 -8.40
C ALA A 292 3.18 -3.10 -8.27
N VAL A 293 2.67 -2.17 -9.09
CA VAL A 293 3.01 -0.74 -9.05
C VAL A 293 2.00 0.07 -8.25
N ALA A 294 0.78 -0.46 -8.05
CA ALA A 294 -0.27 0.23 -7.32
C ALA A 294 0.18 0.49 -5.87
N ASP A 295 0.42 1.76 -5.55
CA ASP A 295 0.83 2.19 -4.21
C ASP A 295 0.15 3.51 -3.87
N ARG A 296 -0.37 3.60 -2.64
CA ARG A 296 -1.14 4.76 -2.20
C ARG A 296 -0.35 6.06 -2.20
N PHE A 297 0.95 6.03 -1.91
CA PHE A 297 1.78 7.23 -1.93
C PHE A 297 2.04 7.68 -3.36
N LEU A 298 2.28 6.74 -4.29
CA LEU A 298 2.42 7.06 -5.70
C LEU A 298 1.14 7.68 -6.27
N LEU A 299 -0.03 7.13 -5.94
CA LEU A 299 -1.31 7.68 -6.39
C LEU A 299 -1.55 9.10 -5.84
N ARG A 300 -1.34 9.31 -4.54
CA ARG A 300 -1.47 10.63 -3.91
C ARG A 300 -0.49 11.65 -4.49
N GLN A 301 0.74 11.25 -4.79
CA GLN A 301 1.77 12.12 -5.37
C GLN A 301 1.51 12.42 -6.85
N ALA A 302 0.98 11.45 -7.60
CA ALA A 302 0.71 11.60 -9.03
C ALA A 302 -0.55 12.45 -9.30
N LEU A 303 -1.57 12.33 -8.45
CA LEU A 303 -2.87 12.98 -8.57
C LEU A 303 -3.27 13.65 -7.25
N PRO A 304 -2.52 14.68 -6.80
CA PRO A 304 -2.78 15.35 -5.54
C PRO A 304 -4.16 16.03 -5.56
N GLU A 305 -4.91 15.90 -4.46
CA GLU A 305 -6.27 16.46 -4.28
C GLU A 305 -7.37 15.94 -5.23
N GLU A 306 -7.00 15.36 -6.36
CA GLU A 306 -7.92 14.75 -7.34
C GLU A 306 -8.43 13.37 -6.86
N VAL A 307 -7.55 12.60 -6.20
CA VAL A 307 -7.82 11.20 -5.84
C VAL A 307 -7.82 10.99 -4.33
N GLN A 308 -8.81 10.24 -3.87
CA GLN A 308 -8.88 9.72 -2.51
C GLN A 308 -8.60 8.22 -2.53
N VAL A 309 -7.53 7.78 -1.85
CA VAL A 309 -7.28 6.34 -1.65
C VAL A 309 -8.20 5.85 -0.54
N VAL A 310 -9.15 4.99 -0.91
CA VAL A 310 -10.12 4.35 -0.02
C VAL A 310 -9.46 3.20 0.73
N ARG A 311 -8.85 2.26 0.00
CA ARG A 311 -8.30 1.02 0.59
C ARG A 311 -6.93 0.71 0.03
N TYR A 312 -6.05 0.17 0.86
CA TYR A 312 -4.75 -0.31 0.42
C TYR A 312 -4.37 -1.63 1.09
N SER A 313 -4.05 -2.64 0.27
CA SER A 313 -3.57 -3.93 0.76
C SER A 313 -2.33 -4.36 -0.02
N LEU A 314 -1.35 -4.92 0.69
CA LEU A 314 -0.05 -5.31 0.15
C LEU A 314 0.11 -6.82 0.09
N GLY A 315 1.08 -7.27 -0.72
CA GLY A 315 1.60 -8.63 -0.61
C GLY A 315 0.63 -9.70 -1.10
N LEU A 316 -0.25 -9.36 -2.04
CA LEU A 316 -1.29 -10.23 -2.56
C LEU A 316 -0.80 -11.07 -3.75
N GLY A 317 -1.60 -12.09 -4.08
CA GLY A 317 -1.35 -13.02 -5.17
C GLY A 317 -0.33 -14.10 -4.80
N ALA A 318 -0.19 -15.10 -5.68
CA ALA A 318 0.64 -16.28 -5.43
C ALA A 318 2.14 -15.97 -5.20
N ALA A 319 2.63 -14.83 -5.68
CA ALA A 319 4.00 -14.36 -5.46
C ALA A 319 4.10 -13.17 -4.49
N GLY A 320 2.98 -12.70 -3.92
CA GLY A 320 2.95 -11.66 -2.88
C GLY A 320 3.56 -10.34 -3.31
N ARG A 321 3.40 -10.05 -4.60
CA ARG A 321 3.93 -8.87 -5.28
C ARG A 321 2.84 -7.93 -5.73
N HIS A 322 1.57 -8.37 -5.74
CA HIS A 322 0.46 -7.52 -6.12
C HIS A 322 0.02 -6.70 -4.92
N ASN A 323 -0.32 -5.46 -5.19
CA ASN A 323 -0.99 -4.60 -4.24
C ASN A 323 -2.41 -4.37 -4.77
N LEU A 324 -3.34 -4.20 -3.85
CA LEU A 324 -4.69 -3.76 -4.16
C LEU A 324 -4.83 -2.33 -3.67
N THR A 325 -5.14 -1.40 -4.57
CA THR A 325 -5.56 -0.05 -4.21
C THR A 325 -6.96 0.21 -4.73
N VAL A 326 -7.83 0.72 -3.86
CA VAL A 326 -9.14 1.23 -4.24
C VAL A 326 -9.09 2.73 -4.04
N SER A 327 -9.46 3.49 -5.06
CA SER A 327 -9.51 4.94 -4.98
C SER A 327 -10.77 5.50 -5.63
N SER A 328 -11.21 6.66 -5.15
CA SER A 328 -12.37 7.38 -5.68
C SER A 328 -12.00 8.82 -6.00
N ALA A 329 -12.86 9.51 -6.76
CA ALA A 329 -12.78 10.95 -6.88
C ALA A 329 -12.96 11.62 -5.50
N SER A 330 -12.32 12.78 -5.29
CA SER A 330 -12.33 13.48 -3.99
C SER A 330 -13.68 14.05 -3.55
N ARG A 331 -14.72 14.01 -4.40
CA ARG A 331 -16.08 14.53 -4.11
C ARG A 331 -16.73 13.92 -2.86
N THR A 332 -16.40 12.68 -2.50
CA THR A 332 -16.91 12.02 -1.28
C THR A 332 -16.53 12.78 -0.01
N LYS A 333 -15.34 13.40 0.03
CA LYS A 333 -14.87 14.17 1.19
C LYS A 333 -15.81 15.31 1.53
N GLU A 334 -16.32 16.04 0.53
CA GLU A 334 -17.21 17.19 0.75
C GLU A 334 -18.51 16.78 1.45
N VAL A 335 -19.06 15.61 1.10
CA VAL A 335 -20.26 15.07 1.73
C VAL A 335 -19.99 14.75 3.19
N VAL A 336 -18.86 14.11 3.48
CA VAL A 336 -18.49 13.75 4.85
C VAL A 336 -18.23 15.00 5.70
N VAL A 337 -17.49 15.99 5.17
CA VAL A 337 -17.24 17.26 5.85
C VAL A 337 -18.57 17.92 6.26
N ARG A 338 -19.52 18.08 5.33
CA ARG A 338 -20.83 18.71 5.63
C ARG A 338 -21.58 17.99 6.73
N ARG A 339 -21.56 16.66 6.71
CA ARG A 339 -22.23 15.84 7.72
C ARG A 339 -21.53 15.90 9.06
N LEU A 340 -20.21 15.94 9.06
CA LEU A 340 -19.40 16.09 10.25
C LEU A 340 -19.61 17.48 10.87
N VAL A 341 -19.72 18.56 10.10
CA VAL A 341 -20.12 19.88 10.62
C VAL A 341 -21.46 19.81 11.35
N GLY A 342 -22.48 19.17 10.76
CA GLY A 342 -23.78 18.97 11.41
C GLY A 342 -23.64 18.21 12.72
N ARG A 343 -22.90 17.09 12.70
CA ARG A 343 -22.69 16.25 13.88
C ARG A 343 -21.90 16.96 14.99
N LEU A 344 -20.84 17.68 14.62
CA LEU A 344 -20.05 18.48 15.55
C LEU A 344 -20.89 19.64 16.12
N SER A 345 -21.79 20.24 15.34
CA SER A 345 -22.70 21.28 15.85
C SER A 345 -23.64 20.74 16.93
N GLU A 346 -24.08 19.47 16.82
CA GLU A 346 -24.87 18.80 17.86
C GLU A 346 -24.03 18.49 19.11
N MET A 347 -22.79 18.00 18.91
CA MET A 347 -21.88 17.59 20.00
C MET A 347 -21.25 18.80 20.73
N PHE A 348 -21.05 19.91 20.03
CA PHE A 348 -20.31 21.10 20.47
C PHE A 348 -21.06 22.40 20.10
N PRO A 349 -22.27 22.64 20.62
CA PRO A 349 -23.09 23.80 20.25
C PRO A 349 -22.43 25.16 20.59
N GLN A 350 -21.42 25.17 21.45
CA GLN A 350 -20.66 26.36 21.82
C GLN A 350 -19.54 26.74 20.84
N PHE A 351 -19.20 25.89 19.87
CA PHE A 351 -18.17 26.20 18.86
C PHE A 351 -18.77 27.05 17.73
N PRO A 352 -18.09 28.12 17.28
CA PRO A 352 -18.53 28.89 16.11
C PRO A 352 -18.60 28.03 14.84
N PRO A 353 -19.57 28.25 13.94
CA PRO A 353 -19.72 27.46 12.71
C PRO A 353 -18.46 27.41 11.84
N VAL A 354 -17.69 28.50 11.78
CA VAL A 354 -16.43 28.57 11.01
C VAL A 354 -15.36 27.65 11.60
N GLU A 355 -15.27 27.55 12.93
CA GLU A 355 -14.33 26.64 13.60
C GLU A 355 -14.75 25.18 13.40
N LEU A 356 -16.05 24.90 13.39
CA LEU A 356 -16.58 23.56 13.12
C LEU A 356 -16.31 23.09 11.70
N ASP A 357 -16.38 23.98 10.72
CA ASP A 357 -16.05 23.67 9.32
C ASP A 357 -14.55 23.33 9.18
N GLY A 358 -13.67 24.16 9.74
CA GLY A 358 -12.22 23.90 9.73
C GLY A 358 -11.86 22.60 10.46
N LEU A 359 -12.47 22.35 11.63
CA LEU A 359 -12.28 21.09 12.36
C LEU A 359 -12.79 19.89 11.57
N ALA A 360 -13.94 19.99 10.89
CA ALA A 360 -14.47 18.89 10.10
C ALA A 360 -13.57 18.54 8.91
N GLN A 361 -13.03 19.55 8.21
CA GLN A 361 -12.06 19.34 7.13
C GLN A 361 -10.81 18.62 7.65
N LEU A 362 -10.26 19.13 8.76
CA LEU A 362 -9.10 18.54 9.42
C LEU A 362 -9.32 17.08 9.84
N LEU A 363 -10.45 16.78 10.49
CA LEU A 363 -10.78 15.41 10.90
C LEU A 363 -10.89 14.45 9.70
N VAL A 364 -11.43 14.92 8.57
CA VAL A 364 -11.52 14.11 7.34
C VAL A 364 -10.13 13.89 6.72
N GLU A 365 -9.25 14.88 6.75
CA GLU A 365 -7.86 14.76 6.28
C GLU A 365 -7.09 13.74 7.12
N GLU A 366 -7.15 13.86 8.44
CA GLU A 366 -6.52 12.96 9.41
C GLU A 366 -7.04 11.52 9.27
N ALA A 367 -8.35 11.34 9.18
CA ALA A 367 -8.94 10.02 8.98
C ALA A 367 -8.49 9.40 7.65
N ASN A 368 -8.39 10.20 6.60
CA ASN A 368 -7.93 9.74 5.29
C ASN A 368 -6.44 9.34 5.28
N GLU A 369 -5.62 9.88 6.18
CA GLU A 369 -4.24 9.44 6.35
C GLU A 369 -4.15 8.04 7.00
N LEU A 370 -5.02 7.74 7.96
CA LEU A 370 -5.17 6.40 8.54
C LEU A 370 -5.68 5.40 7.49
N SER A 371 -6.86 5.67 6.94
CA SER A 371 -7.47 4.90 5.84
C SER A 371 -8.65 5.65 5.21
N GLY A 372 -8.76 5.65 3.88
CA GLY A 372 -9.90 6.28 3.22
C GLY A 372 -11.22 5.52 3.41
N ASP A 373 -11.18 4.26 3.84
CA ASP A 373 -12.37 3.47 4.17
C ASP A 373 -13.11 4.08 5.36
N ILE A 374 -12.38 4.63 6.34
CA ILE A 374 -12.97 5.35 7.48
C ILE A 374 -13.82 6.52 6.98
N VAL A 375 -13.27 7.32 6.05
CA VAL A 375 -13.99 8.46 5.45
C VAL A 375 -15.17 7.97 4.60
N LEU A 376 -15.00 6.91 3.83
CA LEU A 376 -16.06 6.35 3.01
C LEU A 376 -17.23 5.85 3.87
N ARG A 377 -16.96 5.11 4.96
CA ARG A 377 -18.00 4.63 5.90
C ARG A 377 -18.69 5.81 6.60
N ALA A 378 -17.96 6.87 6.91
CA ALA A 378 -18.52 8.12 7.44
C ALA A 378 -19.49 8.83 6.48
N ALA A 379 -19.44 8.54 5.17
CA ALA A 379 -20.47 8.95 4.22
C ALA A 379 -21.79 8.16 4.36
N GLY A 380 -21.81 7.06 5.11
CA GLY A 380 -22.96 6.20 5.46
C GLY A 380 -23.63 6.61 6.78
N PRO A 381 -24.31 5.71 7.53
CA PRO A 381 -24.99 6.01 8.79
C PRO A 381 -24.22 6.90 9.80
N GLY A 382 -24.94 7.65 10.65
CA GLY A 382 -24.34 8.63 11.57
C GLY A 382 -23.37 8.07 12.62
N ALA A 383 -23.46 6.78 12.97
CA ALA A 383 -22.51 6.14 13.90
C ALA A 383 -21.06 6.16 13.37
N TYR A 384 -20.86 6.08 12.05
CA TYR A 384 -19.54 6.13 11.43
C TYR A 384 -18.86 7.50 11.56
N LEU A 385 -19.63 8.59 11.75
CA LEU A 385 -19.04 9.90 12.04
C LEU A 385 -18.43 9.93 13.44
N ASN A 386 -19.07 9.28 14.42
CA ASN A 386 -18.51 9.18 15.77
C ASN A 386 -17.25 8.31 15.75
N GLU A 387 -17.27 7.18 15.04
CA GLU A 387 -16.08 6.32 14.86
C GLU A 387 -14.90 7.11 14.30
N LEU A 388 -15.12 7.89 13.23
CA LEU A 388 -14.12 8.77 12.66
C LEU A 388 -13.54 9.74 13.70
N ILE A 389 -14.38 10.41 14.49
CA ILE A 389 -13.95 11.31 15.56
C ILE A 389 -13.08 10.57 16.59
N GLY A 390 -13.51 9.37 17.01
CA GLY A 390 -12.79 8.55 17.98
C GLY A 390 -11.39 8.15 17.48
N LEU A 391 -11.30 7.67 16.23
CA LEU A 391 -10.03 7.25 15.63
C LEU A 391 -9.03 8.41 15.51
N VAL A 392 -9.50 9.59 15.06
CA VAL A 392 -8.63 10.76 14.96
C VAL A 392 -8.20 11.28 16.33
N ALA A 393 -9.10 11.30 17.32
CA ALA A 393 -8.76 11.69 18.69
C ALA A 393 -7.73 10.74 19.32
N THR A 394 -7.91 9.42 19.17
CA THR A 394 -6.93 8.40 19.57
C THR A 394 -5.58 8.64 18.91
N ARG A 395 -5.56 8.83 17.59
CA ARG A 395 -4.33 9.10 16.85
C ARG A 395 -3.56 10.27 17.44
N ARG A 396 -4.22 11.42 17.64
CA ARG A 396 -3.61 12.64 18.17
C ARG A 396 -3.01 12.43 19.55
N LEU A 397 -3.79 11.83 20.46
CA LEU A 397 -3.34 11.58 21.83
C LEU A 397 -2.15 10.62 21.89
N THR A 398 -2.16 9.57 21.07
CA THR A 398 -1.05 8.63 20.96
C THR A 398 0.20 9.31 20.37
N GLU A 399 0.06 10.06 19.27
CA GLU A 399 1.16 10.81 18.65
C GLU A 399 1.79 11.83 19.63
N ASP A 400 0.97 12.61 20.34
CA ASP A 400 1.44 13.58 21.33
C ASP A 400 2.19 12.93 22.49
N ARG A 401 1.75 11.73 22.93
CA ARG A 401 2.46 10.95 23.96
C ARG A 401 3.81 10.46 23.43
N TYR A 402 3.82 9.82 22.28
CA TYR A 402 5.04 9.24 21.70
C TYR A 402 6.05 10.29 21.26
N LEU A 403 5.60 11.45 20.77
CA LEU A 403 6.49 12.56 20.41
C LEU A 403 7.22 13.11 21.64
N ARG A 404 6.55 13.15 22.81
CA ARG A 404 7.18 13.58 24.08
C ARG A 404 8.18 12.55 24.61
N GLU A 405 7.86 11.26 24.48
CA GLU A 405 8.70 10.17 24.98
C GLU A 405 9.88 9.85 24.05
N MET A 406 9.66 9.93 22.73
CA MET A 406 10.58 9.48 21.68
C MET A 406 10.53 10.41 20.45
N PRO A 407 11.03 11.66 20.55
CA PRO A 407 10.87 12.69 19.52
C PRO A 407 11.53 12.37 18.17
N HIS A 408 12.42 11.40 18.13
CA HIS A 408 13.15 11.00 16.93
C HIS A 408 12.72 9.63 16.39
N ALA A 409 11.70 8.99 16.97
CA ALA A 409 11.24 7.68 16.50
C ALA A 409 10.52 7.78 15.15
N LEU A 410 10.67 6.77 14.30
CA LEU A 410 9.84 6.59 13.12
C LEU A 410 8.48 6.05 13.57
N GLY A 411 7.41 6.78 13.27
CA GLY A 411 6.04 6.38 13.59
C GLY A 411 5.29 5.88 12.37
N ALA A 412 4.62 4.74 12.47
CA ALA A 412 3.72 4.22 11.44
C ALA A 412 2.40 3.76 12.05
N TRP A 413 1.29 4.25 11.49
CA TRP A 413 -0.05 3.77 11.80
C TRP A 413 -0.45 2.65 10.84
N ILE A 414 -1.05 1.60 11.37
CA ILE A 414 -1.60 0.47 10.62
C ILE A 414 -3.07 0.35 10.98
N TYR A 415 -3.94 0.49 9.99
CA TYR A 415 -5.38 0.27 10.14
C TYR A 415 -5.71 -1.22 9.96
N LEU A 416 -6.28 -1.87 10.98
CA LEU A 416 -6.32 -3.33 11.03
C LEU A 416 -7.40 -3.97 10.14
N ASP A 417 -8.40 -3.23 9.66
CA ASP A 417 -9.34 -3.76 8.66
C ASP A 417 -8.66 -4.08 7.31
N ASP A 418 -7.59 -3.34 6.96
CA ASP A 418 -6.74 -3.65 5.81
C ASP A 418 -5.96 -4.96 6.00
N HIS A 419 -5.87 -5.44 7.25
CA HIS A 419 -5.13 -6.62 7.69
C HIS A 419 -6.01 -7.65 8.42
N HIS A 420 -7.33 -7.64 8.20
CA HIS A 420 -8.29 -8.54 8.88
C HIS A 420 -7.90 -10.03 8.81
N GLY A 421 -7.21 -10.45 7.74
CA GLY A 421 -6.71 -11.82 7.56
C GLY A 421 -5.67 -12.27 8.59
N TRP A 422 -5.13 -11.36 9.39
CA TRP A 422 -4.25 -11.69 10.53
C TRP A 422 -5.04 -12.29 11.70
N PHE A 423 -6.34 -12.03 11.79
CA PHE A 423 -7.19 -12.39 12.91
C PHE A 423 -8.26 -13.41 12.49
N SER A 424 -8.77 -14.17 13.46
CA SER A 424 -9.85 -15.17 13.26
C SER A 424 -11.13 -14.85 14.03
N GLY A 425 -11.18 -13.69 14.69
CA GLY A 425 -12.27 -13.28 15.58
C GLY A 425 -12.40 -11.75 15.61
N LYS A 426 -12.86 -11.19 16.73
CA LYS A 426 -12.80 -9.74 16.94
C LYS A 426 -11.34 -9.29 17.00
N TYR A 427 -11.08 -8.09 16.49
CA TYR A 427 -9.75 -7.49 16.46
C TYR A 427 -9.90 -5.97 16.65
N PRO A 428 -8.86 -5.30 17.18
CA PRO A 428 -8.92 -3.87 17.44
C PRO A 428 -8.80 -3.04 16.16
N ASP A 429 -9.09 -1.75 16.23
CA ASP A 429 -9.09 -0.85 15.05
C ASP A 429 -7.68 -0.54 14.49
N LEU A 430 -6.71 -0.25 15.37
CA LEU A 430 -5.44 0.39 15.00
C LEU A 430 -4.22 -0.28 15.66
N VAL A 431 -3.08 -0.16 14.99
CA VAL A 431 -1.75 -0.38 15.57
C VAL A 431 -0.86 0.82 15.28
N PHE A 432 -0.21 1.36 16.30
CA PHE A 432 0.87 2.31 16.15
C PHE A 432 2.21 1.62 16.40
N VAL A 433 3.15 1.78 15.47
CA VAL A 433 4.51 1.24 15.58
C VAL A 433 5.49 2.41 15.64
N ALA A 434 6.25 2.51 16.74
CA ALA A 434 7.33 3.45 16.91
C ALA A 434 8.68 2.71 16.88
N ILE A 435 9.57 3.14 16.00
CA ILE A 435 10.91 2.57 15.84
C ILE A 435 11.93 3.62 16.26
N SER A 436 12.69 3.32 17.30
CA SER A 436 13.77 4.16 17.81
C SER A 436 15.08 3.37 17.89
N ALA A 437 16.16 4.04 18.29
CA ALA A 437 17.38 3.39 18.71
C ALA A 437 17.49 3.47 20.23
N ASP A 438 17.94 2.40 20.87
CA ASP A 438 18.31 2.41 22.29
C ASP A 438 19.64 3.15 22.51
N ASN A 439 20.11 3.19 23.77
CA ASN A 439 21.36 3.86 24.14
C ASN A 439 22.61 3.24 23.51
N GLU A 440 22.51 2.00 23.02
CA GLU A 440 23.60 1.26 22.36
C GLU A 440 23.52 1.36 20.83
N GLY A 441 22.46 1.99 20.30
CA GLY A 441 22.21 2.13 18.87
C GLY A 441 21.47 0.94 18.26
N ASN A 442 21.00 -0.03 19.06
CA ASN A 442 20.19 -1.13 18.57
C ASN A 442 18.75 -0.65 18.35
N PRO A 443 18.04 -1.16 17.33
CA PRO A 443 16.68 -0.75 17.08
C PRO A 443 15.75 -1.30 18.17
N HIS A 444 14.87 -0.42 18.64
CA HIS A 444 13.84 -0.71 19.62
C HIS A 444 12.47 -0.42 19.02
N VAL A 445 11.56 -1.39 19.12
CA VAL A 445 10.23 -1.36 18.50
C VAL A 445 9.20 -1.31 19.61
N ARG A 446 8.50 -0.18 19.73
CA ARG A 446 7.36 -0.04 20.64
C ARG A 446 6.07 -0.08 19.83
N VAL A 447 5.15 -0.94 20.24
CA VAL A 447 3.88 -1.20 19.56
C VAL A 447 2.73 -0.90 20.50
N GLU A 448 1.77 -0.12 20.03
CA GLU A 448 0.50 0.12 20.70
C GLU A 448 -0.63 -0.43 19.85
N VAL A 449 -1.36 -1.38 20.44
CA VAL A 449 -2.58 -1.94 19.86
C VAL A 449 -3.76 -1.17 20.42
N ALA A 450 -4.50 -0.45 19.58
CA ALA A 450 -5.50 0.51 20.01
C ALA A 450 -6.88 0.21 19.44
N GLU A 451 -7.90 0.32 20.30
CA GLU A 451 -9.31 0.33 19.92
C GLU A 451 -9.90 1.69 20.25
N ALA A 452 -10.69 2.28 19.35
CA ALA A 452 -11.28 3.59 19.53
C ALA A 452 -12.82 3.54 19.51
N LYS A 453 -13.46 4.07 20.56
CA LYS A 453 -14.91 4.18 20.68
C LYS A 453 -15.30 5.62 20.96
N CYS A 454 -16.21 6.18 20.18
CA CYS A 454 -16.87 7.45 20.50
C CYS A 454 -18.38 7.22 20.63
N VAL A 455 -18.88 7.22 21.85
CA VAL A 455 -20.18 6.63 22.20
C VAL A 455 -21.00 7.56 23.09
N SER A 456 -22.28 7.27 23.22
CA SER A 456 -23.15 7.99 24.16
C SER A 456 -22.93 7.51 25.59
N ALA A 457 -23.30 8.34 26.56
CA ALA A 457 -23.18 8.06 27.99
C ALA A 457 -23.89 6.75 28.39
N GLY A 458 -25.02 6.43 27.75
CA GLY A 458 -25.80 5.22 28.05
C GLY A 458 -25.11 3.91 27.66
N ASN A 459 -24.18 3.94 26.69
CA ASN A 459 -23.46 2.77 26.22
C ASN A 459 -21.99 2.74 26.69
N PHE A 460 -21.54 3.77 27.41
CA PHE A 460 -20.13 4.02 27.68
C PHE A 460 -19.41 2.85 28.37
N GLU A 461 -19.98 2.32 29.46
CA GLU A 461 -19.38 1.20 30.19
C GLU A 461 -19.31 -0.09 29.36
N GLN A 462 -20.39 -0.41 28.64
CA GLN A 462 -20.47 -1.61 27.81
C GLN A 462 -19.45 -1.56 26.67
N GLU A 463 -19.35 -0.42 25.99
CA GLU A 463 -18.43 -0.21 24.87
C GLU A 463 -16.98 -0.14 25.35
N ALA A 464 -16.72 0.41 26.53
CA ALA A 464 -15.39 0.38 27.13
C ALA A 464 -14.92 -1.05 27.45
N ALA A 465 -15.80 -1.88 28.00
CA ALA A 465 -15.50 -3.28 28.26
C ALA A 465 -15.35 -4.09 26.97
N ASP A 466 -16.12 -3.78 25.91
CA ASP A 466 -15.90 -4.41 24.61
C ASP A 466 -14.58 -4.00 23.99
N ALA A 467 -14.22 -2.72 24.06
CA ALA A 467 -12.97 -2.23 23.51
C ALA A 467 -11.74 -2.88 24.16
N GLU A 468 -11.76 -3.02 25.48
CA GLU A 468 -10.74 -3.75 26.22
C GLU A 468 -10.60 -5.20 25.74
N ARG A 469 -11.72 -5.92 25.53
CA ARG A 469 -11.69 -7.30 25.00
C ARG A 469 -11.04 -7.37 23.62
N GLN A 470 -11.35 -6.42 22.74
CA GLN A 470 -10.79 -6.39 21.38
C GLN A 470 -9.27 -6.15 21.41
N VAL A 471 -8.81 -5.23 22.25
CA VAL A 471 -7.39 -4.96 22.48
C VAL A 471 -6.67 -6.20 23.04
N VAL A 472 -7.24 -6.88 24.02
CA VAL A 472 -6.66 -8.11 24.60
C VAL A 472 -6.52 -9.20 23.54
N GLU A 473 -7.53 -9.37 22.67
CA GLU A 473 -7.45 -10.33 21.56
C GLU A 473 -6.38 -9.93 20.53
N GLY A 474 -6.25 -8.63 20.25
CA GLY A 474 -5.19 -8.08 19.42
C GLY A 474 -3.80 -8.38 19.98
N LEU A 475 -3.57 -8.13 21.28
CA LEU A 475 -2.31 -8.45 21.96
C LEU A 475 -2.00 -9.94 21.91
N ARG A 476 -2.99 -10.80 22.21
CA ARG A 476 -2.86 -12.26 22.16
C ARG A 476 -2.36 -12.72 20.79
N ARG A 477 -2.76 -12.01 19.75
CA ARG A 477 -2.40 -12.35 18.37
C ARG A 477 -1.05 -11.80 17.93
N LEU A 478 -0.78 -10.53 18.24
CA LEU A 478 0.32 -9.77 17.67
C LEU A 478 1.61 -9.86 18.51
N ALA A 479 1.50 -9.91 19.83
CA ALA A 479 2.66 -9.99 20.72
C ALA A 479 3.55 -11.22 20.43
N PRO A 480 3.02 -12.47 20.39
CA PRO A 480 3.85 -13.62 20.04
C PRO A 480 4.29 -13.63 18.57
N ALA A 481 3.50 -13.03 17.66
CA ALA A 481 3.81 -12.98 16.24
C ALA A 481 5.04 -12.10 15.95
N TRP A 482 5.18 -10.99 16.68
CA TRP A 482 6.25 -10.02 16.49
C TRP A 482 7.32 -10.06 17.57
N ALA A 483 7.32 -11.11 18.39
CA ALA A 483 8.34 -11.31 19.41
C ALA A 483 9.74 -11.41 18.77
N PRO A 484 10.75 -10.78 19.40
CA PRO A 484 12.15 -10.92 18.98
C PRO A 484 12.65 -12.35 19.25
N VAL A 485 13.81 -12.66 18.68
CA VAL A 485 14.45 -13.95 18.88
C VAL A 485 15.23 -13.94 20.19
N GLN A 486 14.99 -14.93 21.04
CA GLN A 486 15.76 -15.16 22.27
C GLN A 486 16.77 -16.30 22.06
N GLU A 487 17.98 -16.17 22.63
CA GLU A 487 19.12 -17.08 22.36
C GLU A 487 18.88 -18.54 22.78
N ASP A 488 17.87 -18.81 23.62
CA ASP A 488 17.56 -20.15 24.15
C ASP A 488 16.13 -20.66 23.84
N GLU A 489 15.32 -19.91 23.09
CA GLU A 489 13.95 -20.30 22.76
C GLU A 489 13.82 -20.93 21.37
N VAL A 490 12.99 -21.97 21.27
CA VAL A 490 12.62 -22.56 19.98
C VAL A 490 11.70 -21.59 19.26
N GLN A 491 12.18 -21.01 18.16
CA GLN A 491 11.36 -20.14 17.32
C GLN A 491 10.19 -20.90 16.70
N TYR A 492 9.02 -20.27 16.68
CA TYR A 492 7.89 -20.74 15.89
C TYR A 492 8.24 -20.74 14.40
N LEU A 493 7.78 -21.77 13.68
CA LEU A 493 8.03 -21.93 12.24
C LEU A 493 7.53 -20.72 11.43
N ASP A 494 6.51 -20.01 11.91
CA ASP A 494 5.92 -18.86 11.24
C ASP A 494 6.52 -17.50 11.64
N ALA A 495 7.48 -17.45 12.56
CA ALA A 495 8.06 -16.19 13.01
C ALA A 495 8.67 -15.34 11.86
N PRO A 496 9.39 -15.90 10.87
CA PRO A 496 9.87 -15.13 9.72
C PRO A 496 8.74 -14.50 8.90
N TYR A 497 7.61 -15.19 8.75
CA TYR A 497 6.44 -14.68 8.05
C TYR A 497 5.87 -13.45 8.78
N TRP A 498 5.70 -13.52 10.10
CA TRP A 498 5.15 -12.41 10.88
C TRP A 498 6.05 -11.18 10.92
N ARG A 499 7.38 -11.37 10.98
CA ARG A 499 8.34 -10.26 10.86
C ARG A 499 8.30 -9.62 9.46
N ASP A 500 8.15 -10.40 8.40
CA ASP A 500 7.95 -9.87 7.04
C ASP A 500 6.63 -9.08 6.92
N GLN A 501 5.54 -9.60 7.51
CA GLN A 501 4.26 -8.87 7.57
C GLN A 501 4.40 -7.53 8.31
N LEU A 502 5.13 -7.48 9.42
CA LEU A 502 5.41 -6.24 10.16
C LEU A 502 6.18 -5.23 9.30
N VAL A 503 7.30 -5.63 8.67
CA VAL A 503 8.08 -4.73 7.79
C VAL A 503 7.23 -4.19 6.67
N ARG A 504 6.42 -5.05 6.02
CA ARG A 504 5.55 -4.64 4.92
C ARG A 504 4.52 -3.64 5.39
N ALA A 505 3.83 -3.90 6.49
CA ALA A 505 2.81 -3.01 7.03
C ALA A 505 3.41 -1.65 7.44
N VAL A 506 4.59 -1.63 8.07
CA VAL A 506 5.29 -0.37 8.41
C VAL A 506 5.70 0.37 7.13
N ALA A 507 6.39 -0.27 6.18
CA ALA A 507 6.84 0.37 4.94
C ALA A 507 5.70 0.85 4.02
N ALA A 508 4.51 0.22 4.12
CA ALA A 508 3.28 0.65 3.48
C ALA A 508 2.78 1.99 4.00
N ASN A 509 3.05 2.25 5.28
CA ASN A 509 2.48 3.34 6.04
C ASN A 509 3.47 4.44 6.40
N LEU A 510 4.76 4.20 6.19
CA LEU A 510 5.84 5.09 6.58
C LEU A 510 6.33 5.94 5.39
N SER A 511 6.35 7.25 5.60
CA SER A 511 7.04 8.23 4.75
C SER A 511 8.24 8.77 5.53
N ILE A 512 9.41 8.85 4.92
CA ILE A 512 10.65 9.29 5.58
C ILE A 512 11.39 10.36 4.80
N VAL A 513 12.22 11.12 5.50
CA VAL A 513 13.23 12.02 4.93
C VAL A 513 14.63 11.41 5.00
N GLY A 514 15.61 11.99 4.29
CA GLY A 514 16.95 11.39 4.12
C GLY A 514 17.67 11.02 5.42
N GLU A 515 17.54 11.83 6.48
CA GLU A 515 18.18 11.58 7.78
C GLU A 515 17.63 10.34 8.51
N GLN A 516 16.40 9.93 8.19
CA GLN A 516 15.70 8.80 8.82
C GLN A 516 15.98 7.46 8.13
N GLN A 517 16.58 7.49 6.94
CA GLN A 517 16.88 6.30 6.14
C GLN A 517 17.79 5.31 6.88
N SER A 518 18.77 5.81 7.63
CA SER A 518 19.73 4.99 8.39
C SER A 518 19.05 4.16 9.47
N MET A 519 18.14 4.77 10.24
CA MET A 519 17.36 4.10 11.28
C MET A 519 16.45 3.02 10.68
N TRP A 520 15.80 3.30 9.54
CA TRP A 520 15.03 2.29 8.82
C TRP A 520 15.90 1.09 8.37
N GLN A 521 17.08 1.34 7.82
CA GLN A 521 18.01 0.28 7.40
C GLN A 521 18.50 -0.56 8.60
N THR A 522 18.74 0.06 9.76
CA THR A 522 19.10 -0.63 11.00
C THR A 522 17.96 -1.52 11.48
N PHE A 523 16.73 -0.99 11.52
CA PHE A 523 15.54 -1.75 11.86
C PHE A 523 15.31 -2.95 10.94
N GLN A 524 15.42 -2.76 9.62
CA GLN A 524 15.28 -3.85 8.65
C GLN A 524 16.28 -4.99 8.88
N ARG A 525 17.54 -4.65 9.18
CA ARG A 525 18.59 -5.65 9.49
C ARG A 525 18.29 -6.41 10.78
N ALA A 526 17.84 -5.72 11.82
CA ALA A 526 17.52 -6.36 13.09
C ALA A 526 16.30 -7.28 13.01
N LEU A 527 15.30 -6.97 12.17
CA LEU A 527 14.15 -7.86 11.97
C LEU A 527 14.52 -9.17 11.25
N ASP A 528 15.60 -9.20 10.46
CA ASP A 528 16.10 -10.43 9.83
C ASP A 528 16.62 -11.43 10.87
N SER A 529 17.44 -10.96 11.80
CA SER A 529 18.02 -11.76 12.88
C SER A 529 17.06 -11.94 14.05
N GLY A 530 16.04 -11.09 14.17
CA GLY A 530 15.19 -10.99 15.35
C GLY A 530 15.85 -10.28 16.53
N ALA A 531 16.97 -9.59 16.31
CA ALA A 531 17.77 -8.93 17.35
C ALA A 531 17.36 -7.45 17.49
N TYR A 532 16.18 -7.22 18.08
CA TYR A 532 15.66 -5.89 18.39
C TYR A 532 15.00 -5.89 19.77
N GLY A 533 14.99 -4.74 20.42
CA GLY A 533 14.18 -4.54 21.61
C GLY A 533 12.71 -4.42 21.24
N PHE A 534 11.81 -5.00 22.04
CA PHE A 534 10.39 -5.08 21.72
C PHE A 534 9.52 -4.81 22.95
N GLU A 535 8.62 -3.85 22.83
CA GLU A 535 7.60 -3.54 23.81
C GLU A 535 6.24 -3.47 23.12
N ILE A 536 5.21 -4.09 23.71
CA ILE A 536 3.86 -4.03 23.19
C ILE A 536 2.85 -3.78 24.32
N SER A 537 1.92 -2.85 24.09
CA SER A 537 0.85 -2.50 25.02
C SER A 537 -0.50 -2.39 24.32
N GLY A 538 -1.57 -2.60 25.08
CA GLY A 538 -2.94 -2.51 24.60
C GLY A 538 -3.66 -1.29 25.16
N HIS A 539 -4.38 -0.55 24.32
CA HIS A 539 -5.01 0.71 24.67
C HIS A 539 -6.46 0.78 24.21
N ALA A 540 -7.41 0.78 25.15
CA ALA A 540 -8.83 1.00 24.87
C ALA A 540 -9.18 2.48 25.07
N TRP A 541 -9.40 3.21 23.98
CA TRP A 541 -9.74 4.63 23.99
C TRP A 541 -11.25 4.82 23.84
N VAL A 542 -11.90 5.42 24.85
CA VAL A 542 -13.35 5.55 24.91
C VAL A 542 -13.74 6.98 25.21
N PHE A 543 -14.40 7.62 24.26
CA PHE A 543 -14.83 9.01 24.31
C PHE A 543 -16.36 9.10 24.44
N CYS A 544 -16.84 9.83 25.44
CA CYS A 544 -18.26 10.10 25.63
C CYS A 544 -18.65 11.38 24.87
N HIS A 545 -19.65 11.33 23.99
CA HIS A 545 -20.04 12.51 23.20
C HIS A 545 -21.17 13.35 23.79
N ASP A 546 -21.96 12.83 24.74
CA ASP A 546 -23.18 13.48 25.26
C ASP A 546 -23.38 13.43 26.80
N GLY A 547 -22.42 12.90 27.57
CA GLY A 547 -22.51 12.79 29.03
C GLY A 547 -21.58 13.74 29.78
N ARG A 548 -22.15 14.57 30.68
CA ARG A 548 -21.42 15.54 31.53
C ARG A 548 -21.03 15.04 32.93
N GLY A 549 -21.48 13.85 33.37
CA GLY A 549 -21.29 13.48 34.80
C GLY A 549 -21.57 12.04 35.20
N SER A 550 -21.59 11.09 34.26
CA SER A 550 -21.71 9.65 34.57
C SER A 550 -20.42 8.87 34.31
N VAL A 551 -19.36 9.55 33.85
CA VAL A 551 -17.99 9.02 33.79
C VAL A 551 -17.29 9.52 35.05
N PRO A 552 -16.57 8.69 35.82
CA PRO A 552 -15.92 9.12 37.06
C PRO A 552 -15.13 10.42 36.85
N GLU A 553 -15.33 11.43 37.70
CA GLU A 553 -14.68 12.74 37.55
C GLU A 553 -13.15 12.62 37.61
N GLY A 554 -12.45 13.12 36.59
CA GLY A 554 -10.99 13.17 36.52
C GLY A 554 -10.49 13.13 35.08
N SER A 555 -9.70 14.12 34.70
CA SER A 555 -8.84 14.08 33.51
C SER A 555 -7.98 12.79 33.52
N ASP A 556 -7.87 12.10 32.39
CA ASP A 556 -7.03 10.91 32.18
C ASP A 556 -7.12 9.85 33.29
N HIS A 557 -8.25 9.14 33.39
CA HIS A 557 -8.27 7.89 34.16
C HIS A 557 -7.48 6.83 33.40
N LEU A 558 -6.16 6.80 33.64
CA LEU A 558 -5.29 5.67 33.33
C LEU A 558 -5.59 4.58 34.37
N GLU A 559 -6.51 3.69 34.04
CA GLU A 559 -6.65 2.44 34.80
C GLU A 559 -5.82 1.36 34.10
N GLU A 560 -4.81 0.84 34.81
CA GLU A 560 -4.33 -0.52 34.52
C GLU A 560 -5.51 -1.46 34.68
N ALA A 561 -5.81 -2.26 33.64
CA ALA A 561 -6.94 -3.19 33.69
C ALA A 561 -6.79 -4.13 34.90
N ALA A 562 -7.60 -3.92 35.93
CA ALA A 562 -7.58 -4.74 37.12
C ALA A 562 -8.19 -6.12 36.80
N GLY A 563 -7.34 -7.14 36.79
CA GLY A 563 -7.77 -8.53 36.62
C GLY A 563 -8.16 -8.84 35.18
N LEU A 564 -7.16 -9.10 34.34
CA LEU A 564 -7.34 -9.94 33.15
C LEU A 564 -8.12 -11.21 33.57
N PRO A 565 -9.09 -11.70 32.76
CA PRO A 565 -9.89 -12.86 33.14
C PRO A 565 -9.00 -14.02 33.59
N ALA A 566 -9.35 -14.64 34.71
CA ALA A 566 -8.53 -15.66 35.37
C ALA A 566 -7.96 -16.68 34.37
N GLY A 567 -6.63 -16.68 34.22
CA GLY A 567 -5.91 -17.52 33.25
C GLY A 567 -5.14 -16.78 32.15
N ILE A 568 -5.13 -15.44 32.15
CA ILE A 568 -4.37 -14.64 31.19
C ILE A 568 -3.39 -13.72 31.94
N ASP A 569 -2.21 -14.24 32.26
CA ASP A 569 -1.04 -13.43 32.62
C ASP A 569 -0.15 -13.37 31.37
N MET A 570 -0.30 -12.32 30.56
CA MET A 570 0.49 -12.13 29.33
C MET A 570 1.77 -11.32 29.58
N GLY A 571 1.99 -10.79 30.78
CA GLY A 571 3.08 -9.85 31.05
C GLY A 571 3.03 -8.55 30.23
N HIS A 572 1.90 -8.23 29.59
CA HIS A 572 1.72 -7.03 28.75
C HIS A 572 0.70 -6.07 29.37
N THR A 573 0.98 -4.77 29.30
CA THR A 573 0.14 -3.72 29.88
C THR A 573 -1.10 -3.47 29.03
N VAL A 574 -2.28 -3.45 29.66
CA VAL A 574 -3.54 -2.99 29.05
C VAL A 574 -4.02 -1.75 29.80
N VAL A 575 -4.26 -0.67 29.06
CA VAL A 575 -4.64 0.64 29.59
C VAL A 575 -6.00 1.05 29.03
N ARG A 576 -6.89 1.51 29.90
CA ARG A 576 -8.16 2.13 29.53
C ARG A 576 -7.99 3.64 29.57
N HIS A 577 -8.41 4.33 28.51
CA HIS A 577 -8.41 5.79 28.41
C HIS A 577 -9.85 6.26 28.29
N LEU A 578 -10.41 6.76 29.39
CA LEU A 578 -11.82 7.12 29.49
C LEU A 578 -11.98 8.65 29.47
N PHE A 579 -12.57 9.17 28.40
CA PHE A 579 -12.78 10.60 28.21
C PHE A 579 -14.25 10.97 28.38
N PRO A 580 -14.60 11.81 29.38
CA PRO A 580 -15.92 12.42 29.42
C PRO A 580 -16.08 13.42 28.26
N GLN A 581 -17.30 13.95 28.10
CA GLN A 581 -17.60 14.94 27.05
C GLN A 581 -16.61 16.12 27.06
N ASP A 582 -16.36 16.72 28.22
CA ASP A 582 -15.43 17.87 28.31
C ASP A 582 -13.98 17.51 27.94
N GLY A 583 -13.57 16.25 28.16
CA GLY A 583 -12.28 15.73 27.73
C GLY A 583 -12.18 15.63 26.21
N LEU A 584 -13.18 15.03 25.55
CA LEU A 584 -13.26 15.00 24.09
C LEU A 584 -13.29 16.42 23.50
N HIS A 585 -14.00 17.35 24.14
CA HIS A 585 -14.04 18.77 23.74
C HIS A 585 -12.65 19.41 23.78
N ALA A 586 -11.84 19.11 24.81
CA ALA A 586 -10.48 19.63 24.91
C ALA A 586 -9.57 19.08 23.79
N VAL A 587 -9.64 17.78 23.52
CA VAL A 587 -8.84 17.12 22.47
C VAL A 587 -9.14 17.70 21.10
N LEU A 588 -10.43 17.84 20.75
CA LEU A 588 -10.82 18.39 19.44
C LEU A 588 -10.54 19.87 19.31
N ARG A 589 -10.62 20.65 20.39
CA ARG A 589 -10.19 22.05 20.38
C ARG A 589 -8.70 22.18 20.09
N GLU A 590 -7.88 21.36 20.74
CA GLU A 590 -6.44 21.38 20.53
C GLU A 590 -6.07 20.90 19.13
N THR A 591 -6.79 19.90 18.62
CA THR A 591 -6.68 19.44 17.23
C THR A 591 -6.93 20.59 16.25
N GLY A 592 -8.02 21.35 16.43
CA GLY A 592 -8.32 22.52 15.59
C GLY A 592 -7.31 23.66 15.70
N ARG A 593 -6.59 23.79 16.83
CA ARG A 593 -5.56 24.82 17.05
C ARG A 593 -4.21 24.47 16.47
N THR A 594 -3.80 23.22 16.64
CA THR A 594 -2.51 22.71 16.15
C THR A 594 -2.51 22.52 14.65
N GLY A 595 -3.70 22.42 14.02
CA GLY A 595 -3.83 22.14 12.60
C GLY A 595 -3.54 20.67 12.31
N PRO A 596 -3.40 20.26 11.03
CA PRO A 596 -3.03 18.89 10.68
C PRO A 596 -1.75 18.45 11.40
N THR A 597 -1.75 17.24 11.95
CA THR A 597 -0.51 16.62 12.40
C THR A 597 0.35 16.57 11.15
N PRO A 598 1.55 17.17 11.13
CA PRO A 598 2.49 16.86 10.07
C PRO A 598 2.60 15.33 10.01
N PRO A 599 2.57 14.69 8.82
CA PRO A 599 2.75 13.25 8.73
C PRO A 599 3.98 12.91 9.57
N GLY A 600 3.83 11.98 10.52
CA GLY A 600 4.77 11.81 11.65
C GLY A 600 6.25 11.83 11.25
N PRO A 601 7.14 12.16 12.18
CA PRO A 601 8.16 13.21 11.98
C PRO A 601 8.57 13.44 10.51
N ALA A 602 7.78 14.22 9.78
CA ALA A 602 8.20 14.91 8.57
C ALA A 602 8.21 16.41 8.88
N THR A 603 9.40 16.94 9.13
CA THR A 603 9.64 18.38 9.20
C THR A 603 9.48 18.99 7.80
N TYR A 604 8.42 19.76 7.60
CA TYR A 604 8.42 20.84 6.62
C TYR A 604 8.39 22.18 7.35
N ALA A 605 9.55 22.81 7.45
CA ALA A 605 9.62 24.26 7.52
C ALA A 605 9.74 24.78 6.08
N PRO A 606 8.95 25.78 5.65
CA PRO A 606 9.14 26.38 4.33
C PRO A 606 10.52 27.02 4.29
N GLY A 607 11.42 26.44 3.48
CA GLY A 607 12.68 27.08 3.13
C GLY A 607 12.39 28.43 2.47
N PRO A 608 13.23 29.46 2.67
CA PRO A 608 13.01 30.77 2.05
C PRO A 608 12.92 30.58 0.53
N ALA A 609 11.89 31.18 -0.06
CA ALA A 609 11.66 31.18 -1.50
C ALA A 609 12.98 31.45 -2.21
N ARG A 610 13.52 30.43 -2.89
CA ARG A 610 14.61 30.63 -3.83
C ARG A 610 14.03 31.42 -4.97
N ASP A 611 14.41 32.69 -4.99
CA ASP A 611 14.16 33.63 -6.05
C ASP A 611 14.40 32.94 -7.39
N SER A 612 13.39 33.01 -8.26
CA SER A 612 13.42 32.42 -9.59
C SER A 612 14.37 33.26 -10.44
N GLY A 613 15.66 32.96 -10.31
CA GLY A 613 16.71 33.51 -11.13
C GLY A 613 16.42 33.24 -12.60
N ARG A 614 16.09 34.32 -13.32
CA ARG A 614 16.01 34.43 -14.78
C ARG A 614 16.93 33.44 -15.48
N LEU A 615 16.33 32.53 -16.25
CA LEU A 615 16.99 31.89 -17.40
C LEU A 615 17.45 33.01 -18.35
N MET A 616 18.72 33.40 -18.23
CA MET A 616 19.39 34.13 -19.30
C MET A 616 19.87 33.12 -20.34
N GLU A 617 19.35 33.29 -21.56
CA GLU A 617 19.85 32.67 -22.77
C GLU A 617 21.37 32.85 -22.89
N ARG A 618 22.12 31.74 -22.87
CA ARG A 618 23.53 31.75 -23.25
C ARG A 618 23.63 31.73 -24.77
N LYS A 619 24.02 32.88 -25.32
CA LYS A 619 24.56 33.04 -26.68
C LYS A 619 25.93 32.35 -26.76
N PRO A 620 26.30 31.68 -27.87
CA PRO A 620 27.62 31.06 -28.00
C PRO A 620 28.69 32.11 -28.34
N GLU A 621 29.79 32.12 -27.58
CA GLU A 621 30.98 32.92 -27.87
C GLU A 621 32.01 32.15 -28.72
N PRO A 622 32.84 32.85 -29.52
CA PRO A 622 33.72 32.26 -30.54
C PRO A 622 35.08 31.81 -29.97
N PRO A 623 35.86 31.00 -30.69
CA PRO A 623 37.13 30.51 -30.19
C PRO A 623 38.24 31.57 -30.35
N ASP A 624 38.99 31.80 -29.29
CA ASP A 624 40.16 32.67 -29.28
C ASP A 624 41.42 31.93 -29.70
N ARG A 625 42.28 32.62 -30.46
CA ARG A 625 43.57 32.17 -30.95
C ARG A 625 44.64 32.54 -29.93
N THR A 626 45.53 31.60 -29.60
CA THR A 626 46.93 31.98 -29.31
C THR A 626 47.91 30.94 -29.81
N ASP A 627 49.05 31.52 -30.17
CA ASP A 627 50.20 31.06 -30.93
C ASP A 627 51.05 30.01 -30.19
N GLY A 628 51.74 29.17 -30.95
CA GLY A 628 52.58 28.09 -30.43
C GLY A 628 53.17 27.24 -31.54
N SER A 629 54.18 27.82 -32.19
CA SER A 629 55.06 27.26 -33.23
C SER A 629 55.60 25.85 -32.97
N GLU A 630 55.49 24.96 -33.96
CA GLU A 630 56.57 24.05 -34.37
C GLU A 630 56.34 23.57 -35.84
N GLU A 631 57.42 23.58 -36.61
CA GLU A 631 57.49 23.38 -38.06
C GLU A 631 57.26 21.92 -38.52
N LEU A 632 56.70 21.73 -39.73
CA LEU A 632 57.15 20.84 -40.84
C LEU A 632 55.99 20.46 -41.82
N PRO A 633 56.25 20.01 -43.08
CA PRO A 633 55.88 20.81 -44.25
C PRO A 633 54.72 20.30 -45.14
N VAL A 634 54.28 21.25 -45.96
CA VAL A 634 53.46 21.24 -47.19
C VAL A 634 53.43 19.95 -48.02
N GLN A 635 52.23 19.48 -48.37
CA GLN A 635 51.91 18.94 -49.70
C GLN A 635 50.39 19.03 -50.05
N GLU A 636 50.08 20.04 -50.85
CA GLU A 636 49.21 20.11 -52.05
C GLU A 636 48.05 19.13 -52.36
N ARG A 637 47.00 19.75 -52.95
CA ARG A 637 45.93 19.27 -53.89
C ARG A 637 44.60 18.79 -53.26
N ALA A 638 43.48 19.50 -53.41
CA ALA A 638 42.65 19.85 -54.59
C ALA A 638 41.58 18.80 -54.93
N ASN A 639 40.30 19.22 -54.80
CA ASN A 639 39.09 18.90 -55.58
C ASN A 639 37.85 19.04 -54.67
N GLN A 640 37.03 20.09 -54.76
CA GLN A 640 35.97 20.32 -55.76
C GLN A 640 35.21 19.05 -56.18
N LEU A 641 33.98 18.87 -55.69
CA LEU A 641 32.76 19.01 -56.50
C LEU A 641 31.47 18.74 -55.70
N ARG A 642 30.42 19.33 -56.25
CA ARG A 642 29.07 19.61 -55.74
C ARG A 642 28.16 18.38 -55.55
N PRO A 643 27.00 18.57 -54.87
CA PRO A 643 26.03 17.54 -54.54
C PRO A 643 24.95 17.38 -55.62
N ARG A 644 24.20 16.26 -55.58
CA ARG A 644 22.75 16.26 -55.88
C ARG A 644 22.06 14.96 -55.45
N ALA A 645 20.85 15.17 -54.97
CA ALA A 645 19.84 14.22 -54.54
C ALA A 645 19.29 13.33 -55.68
N GLY A 646 18.61 12.25 -55.28
CA GLY A 646 17.63 11.56 -56.12
C GLY A 646 17.24 10.18 -55.58
N SER A 647 15.95 10.07 -55.21
CA SER A 647 15.13 8.91 -54.83
C SER A 647 15.44 8.16 -53.54
#